data_AF-A0A945S8G9-F1
#
_entry.id   AF-A0A945S8G9-F1
#
_cell.length_a   1.000
_cell.length_b   1.000
_cell.length_c   1.000
_cell.angle_alpha   90.00
_cell.angle_beta   90.00
_cell.angle_gamma   90.00
#
_symmetry.space_group_name_H-M   'P 1'
#
loop_
_entity.id
_entity.type
_entity.pdbx_description
1 polymer ?
#
loop_
_entity_poly.entity_id
_entity_poly.type
_entity_poly.pdbx_seq_one_letter_code
_entity_poly.pdbx_strand_id
1 'polypeptide(L)'
;MSVPKARCDKKDTPQPQRARRIGARRGRKSAERGVTMLITLGFLGVLSVFMLGLAVTASTERRVSSMNSDLIRSRMFAQSALERAMASIRAGFKDNLFPGSSFYKSEEGTPWHGRSLLPSINGNDTAGIEEGLAVTFAGLDFTPEATMHPSVGWVPVRSSRFEAGDNKVALTGRYAYVIIDESGKIDPGAVVSDDASETAIVERSGDSPEELSLADAGVPNPDRFRSKAVEAGSSGKMPAGGRWFSMGHMVRSLNPTQEELDTFVKCLHPFSTEEDLCWRDLNGNGTWDEGEDKLRIDLSESPEAKELYDTFVGDDKLSAADDCTWLKELDGNRWLQQWAGAQGITFLEARRRVAAQIAVNLVDYSDLDSIPTPANIDSAGEFSAGTGDLAGTYSVYGVEKTWGVSEIAMRVKAEVITTPAPPGTCTVAGDININPGTSSSHVFSVNTSRGLITRDTLQNHGATFSYEGSATRVIVRPKAQGRTLVINGQTVVLGNTTYTITAPTMSVHLRNLNPGAKKWAQAMGHWWIEINAVGAAITPDPGIPPAIPVPTALKITPGFKAEVFYPFGAADPGSLGTIEVSYTVLAETATGEVGTAQGNITISLDSSVPTEDGTLAFSSDYYMNANTEVIIDAFDVSLTPPADWYTIANAKILAVTLKNADGHVVDSLPIAAGGDTGLYLCDWGQAGRSTSSAMFYSSMSPKDPLANDRGESDPSFATYWDVRPDADHLSASDVSAMGVLESTKGYTTADYCHVEVKNSPPTRLGELGRVHSYIPMQSLRLWSASEADTEGHDAELLDLFRVKPDTVVRGRVNINSERPEVLTALFKGATTVDASGAATAVLAWRDGGRSVFTNIGKVFGEVPGVSGSSPSRDKEEEEAVGKIAELVTVRSNYFTIIACGQAIKDVGGSRYDSDGDGGVDTTTSLGSLDVRRNAAGDVEKYIDRILAEQKLLAVVSRDAISNKMSVVRCELLAE
;
A
#
# COMPACT_ATOMS: atom_id res chain seq x y z
N MET A 1 49.11 -5.77 -41.55
CA MET A 1 50.34 -6.58 -41.77
C MET A 1 50.47 -6.93 -43.24
N SER A 2 51.67 -7.23 -43.72
CA SER A 2 52.06 -7.02 -45.12
C SER A 2 52.93 -8.14 -45.72
N VAL A 3 52.51 -8.68 -46.89
CA VAL A 3 53.40 -9.13 -48.01
C VAL A 3 54.25 -10.42 -47.70
N PRO A 4 54.80 -11.21 -48.67
CA PRO A 4 54.87 -11.11 -50.14
C PRO A 4 54.37 -12.32 -50.99
N LYS A 5 54.41 -12.09 -52.32
CA LYS A 5 54.34 -13.06 -53.43
C LYS A 5 55.71 -13.67 -53.80
N ALA A 6 55.70 -14.83 -54.45
CA ALA A 6 56.62 -15.27 -55.51
C ALA A 6 55.81 -16.21 -56.46
N ARG A 7 55.79 -16.18 -57.79
CA ARG A 7 56.72 -15.80 -58.89
C ARG A 7 57.95 -16.70 -59.05
N CYS A 8 57.89 -17.56 -60.08
CA CYS A 8 59.06 -18.09 -60.77
C CYS A 8 58.74 -18.16 -62.28
N ASP A 9 59.71 -17.77 -63.11
CA ASP A 9 59.52 -17.48 -64.54
C ASP A 9 60.07 -18.58 -65.47
N LYS A 10 59.59 -18.52 -66.71
CA LYS A 10 59.91 -19.33 -67.91
C LYS A 10 61.36 -19.77 -68.12
N LYS A 11 61.52 -20.80 -68.97
CA LYS A 11 62.50 -20.76 -70.08
C LYS A 11 61.95 -21.43 -71.35
N ASP A 12 62.41 -20.95 -72.50
CA ASP A 12 61.76 -21.06 -73.82
C ASP A 12 62.44 -22.01 -74.83
N THR A 13 61.63 -22.73 -75.63
CA THR A 13 61.80 -23.14 -77.07
C THR A 13 63.15 -23.73 -77.60
N PRO A 14 63.31 -24.14 -78.90
CA PRO A 14 62.37 -24.33 -80.02
C PRO A 14 62.42 -25.74 -80.70
N GLN A 15 61.74 -25.86 -81.85
CA GLN A 15 61.70 -27.01 -82.78
C GLN A 15 62.98 -27.16 -83.68
N PRO A 16 62.96 -27.75 -84.90
CA PRO A 16 63.39 -29.12 -85.18
C PRO A 16 64.55 -29.21 -86.22
N GLN A 17 65.11 -30.40 -86.52
CA GLN A 17 65.38 -30.87 -87.91
C GLN A 17 66.06 -32.25 -88.06
N ARG A 18 65.97 -32.73 -89.31
CA ARG A 18 66.31 -34.02 -89.94
C ARG A 18 67.71 -34.66 -89.75
N ALA A 19 67.66 -35.99 -89.69
CA ALA A 19 68.42 -36.98 -90.48
C ALA A 19 69.90 -37.36 -90.16
N ARG A 20 70.11 -38.67 -89.98
CA ARG A 20 71.19 -39.43 -90.67
C ARG A 20 70.89 -40.94 -90.79
N ARG A 21 71.25 -41.52 -91.94
CA ARG A 21 71.25 -42.98 -92.21
C ARG A 21 72.56 -43.62 -91.74
N ILE A 22 72.52 -44.65 -90.89
CA ILE A 22 73.41 -45.84 -90.79
C ILE A 22 72.57 -46.90 -90.05
N GLY A 23 72.58 -48.22 -90.29
CA GLY A 23 73.22 -49.08 -91.30
C GLY A 23 72.69 -50.52 -91.05
N ALA A 24 72.67 -51.38 -92.07
CA ALA A 24 71.97 -52.67 -91.97
C ALA A 24 72.72 -53.72 -91.12
N ARG A 25 71.99 -54.48 -90.30
CA ARG A 25 72.37 -55.86 -89.91
C ARG A 25 71.13 -56.74 -89.71
N ARG A 26 71.03 -57.80 -90.51
CA ARG A 26 70.03 -58.87 -90.37
C ARG A 26 70.37 -59.76 -89.16
N GLY A 27 69.38 -60.10 -88.35
CA GLY A 27 69.45 -61.15 -87.33
C GLY A 27 68.06 -61.76 -87.09
N ARG A 28 67.92 -63.08 -87.27
CA ARG A 28 66.66 -63.82 -87.04
C ARG A 28 66.47 -64.15 -85.55
N LYS A 29 65.22 -64.00 -85.06
CA LYS A 29 64.44 -64.84 -84.11
C LYS A 29 63.19 -63.99 -83.75
N SER A 30 61.95 -64.38 -84.09
CA SER A 30 61.15 -65.54 -83.67
C SER A 30 60.74 -65.47 -82.18
N ALA A 31 59.41 -65.46 -81.95
CA ALA A 31 58.70 -65.82 -80.70
C ALA A 31 58.54 -64.82 -79.51
N GLU A 32 58.47 -63.49 -79.71
CA GLU A 32 58.05 -62.54 -78.63
C GLU A 32 57.02 -61.49 -79.08
N ARG A 33 55.85 -61.90 -79.61
CA ARG A 33 54.74 -60.97 -79.94
C ARG A 33 53.45 -61.14 -79.12
N GLY A 34 53.32 -62.22 -78.34
CA GLY A 34 52.19 -62.42 -77.44
C GLY A 34 52.36 -61.72 -76.09
N VAL A 35 53.53 -61.84 -75.47
CA VAL A 35 53.75 -61.41 -74.08
C VAL A 35 53.68 -59.89 -73.91
N THR A 36 54.30 -59.09 -74.79
CA THR A 36 54.19 -57.62 -74.73
C THR A 36 52.74 -57.16 -74.88
N MET A 37 51.98 -57.79 -75.78
CA MET A 37 50.56 -57.47 -76.00
C MET A 37 49.71 -57.81 -74.77
N LEU A 38 49.95 -58.97 -74.14
CA LEU A 38 49.31 -59.38 -72.89
C LEU A 38 49.68 -58.46 -71.71
N ILE A 39 50.93 -58.04 -71.58
CA ILE A 39 51.36 -57.07 -70.55
C ILE A 39 50.68 -55.71 -70.79
N THR A 40 50.62 -55.22 -72.04
CA THR A 40 49.90 -53.97 -72.33
C THR A 40 48.40 -54.09 -72.08
N LEU A 41 47.76 -55.22 -72.42
CA LEU A 41 46.33 -55.43 -72.12
C LEU A 41 46.08 -55.52 -70.60
N GLY A 42 46.94 -56.22 -69.87
CA GLY A 42 46.84 -56.34 -68.41
C GLY A 42 47.01 -54.99 -67.72
N PHE A 43 48.03 -54.21 -68.13
CA PHE A 43 48.25 -52.86 -67.60
C PHE A 43 47.10 -51.91 -67.97
N LEU A 44 46.58 -51.98 -69.20
CA LEU A 44 45.45 -51.14 -69.64
C LEU A 44 44.14 -51.54 -68.95
N GLY A 45 43.96 -52.83 -68.61
CA GLY A 45 42.86 -53.32 -67.78
C GLY A 45 42.93 -52.78 -66.35
N VAL A 46 44.09 -52.88 -65.70
CA VAL A 46 44.32 -52.30 -64.35
C VAL A 46 44.11 -50.78 -64.35
N LEU A 47 44.63 -50.08 -65.36
CA LEU A 47 44.48 -48.63 -65.49
C LEU A 47 43.02 -48.22 -65.77
N SER A 48 42.26 -49.03 -66.50
CA SER A 48 40.81 -48.82 -66.70
C SER A 48 40.02 -49.01 -65.41
N VAL A 49 40.35 -50.03 -64.60
CA VAL A 49 39.74 -50.24 -63.27
C VAL A 49 40.07 -49.08 -62.32
N PHE A 50 41.31 -48.58 -62.34
CA PHE A 50 41.71 -47.42 -61.55
C PHE A 50 40.99 -46.13 -61.97
N MET A 51 40.88 -45.87 -63.28
CA MET A 51 40.12 -44.72 -63.81
C MET A 51 38.62 -44.82 -63.49
N LEU A 52 38.03 -46.01 -63.55
CA LEU A 52 36.64 -46.23 -63.15
C LEU A 52 36.46 -46.00 -61.65
N GLY A 53 37.40 -46.46 -60.81
CA GLY A 53 37.41 -46.19 -59.37
C GLY A 53 37.43 -44.69 -59.06
N LEU A 54 38.35 -43.93 -59.68
CA LEU A 54 38.41 -42.48 -59.53
C LEU A 54 37.14 -41.77 -60.03
N ALA A 55 36.57 -42.20 -61.16
CA ALA A 55 35.34 -41.63 -61.68
C ALA A 55 34.14 -41.88 -60.76
N VAL A 56 34.04 -43.07 -60.17
CA VAL A 56 33.03 -43.40 -59.15
C VAL A 56 33.24 -42.55 -57.90
N THR A 57 34.45 -42.49 -57.34
CA THR A 57 34.76 -41.67 -56.15
C THR A 57 34.43 -40.20 -56.40
N ALA A 58 34.87 -39.60 -57.51
CA ALA A 58 34.56 -38.22 -57.85
C ALA A 58 33.05 -37.98 -58.05
N SER A 59 32.31 -38.97 -58.56
CA SER A 59 30.84 -38.88 -58.67
C SER A 59 30.15 -38.95 -57.31
N THR A 60 30.67 -39.76 -56.38
CA THR A 60 30.18 -39.88 -55.00
C THR A 60 30.50 -38.62 -54.20
N GLU A 61 31.75 -38.13 -54.25
CA GLU A 61 32.16 -36.86 -53.62
C GLU A 61 31.33 -35.68 -54.14
N ARG A 62 31.06 -35.62 -55.45
CA ARG A 62 30.19 -34.57 -56.03
C ARG A 62 28.74 -34.69 -55.55
N ARG A 63 28.21 -35.91 -55.36
CA ARG A 63 26.88 -36.13 -54.78
C ARG A 63 26.83 -35.73 -53.31
N VAL A 64 27.78 -36.20 -52.50
CA VAL A 64 27.91 -35.85 -51.08
C VAL A 64 28.10 -34.34 -50.90
N SER A 65 28.91 -33.69 -51.74
CA SER A 65 29.09 -32.23 -51.72
C SER A 65 27.81 -31.49 -52.11
N SER A 66 26.99 -32.02 -53.03
CA SER A 66 25.67 -31.42 -53.33
C SER A 66 24.74 -31.58 -52.14
N MET A 67 24.58 -32.80 -51.61
CA MET A 67 23.73 -33.10 -50.46
C MET A 67 24.10 -32.24 -49.25
N ASN A 68 25.39 -32.12 -48.93
CA ASN A 68 25.88 -31.24 -47.86
C ASN A 68 25.56 -29.76 -48.15
N SER A 69 25.69 -29.30 -49.40
CA SER A 69 25.34 -27.93 -49.77
C SER A 69 23.83 -27.66 -49.69
N ASP A 70 23.00 -28.65 -50.00
CA ASP A 70 21.55 -28.55 -49.93
C ASP A 70 21.05 -28.64 -48.47
N LEU A 71 21.69 -29.47 -47.62
CA LEU A 71 21.46 -29.54 -46.16
C LEU A 71 21.90 -28.25 -45.44
N ILE A 72 23.04 -27.67 -45.81
CA ILE A 72 23.43 -26.35 -45.28
C ILE A 72 22.40 -25.28 -45.69
N ARG A 73 21.82 -25.38 -46.91
CA ARG A 73 20.79 -24.45 -47.38
C ARG A 73 19.47 -24.63 -46.62
N SER A 74 18.99 -25.86 -46.41
CA SER A 74 17.79 -26.14 -45.61
C SER A 74 17.96 -25.66 -44.17
N ARG A 75 19.12 -25.90 -43.55
CA ARG A 75 19.47 -25.35 -42.23
C ARG A 75 19.47 -23.83 -42.18
N MET A 76 20.04 -23.15 -43.18
CA MET A 76 19.99 -21.68 -43.25
C MET A 76 18.55 -21.16 -43.35
N PHE A 77 17.68 -21.84 -44.10
CA PHE A 77 16.25 -21.50 -44.16
C PHE A 77 15.52 -21.74 -42.83
N ALA A 78 15.79 -22.84 -42.12
CA ALA A 78 15.25 -23.09 -40.78
C ALA A 78 15.72 -22.05 -39.74
N GLN A 79 16.97 -21.61 -39.81
CA GLN A 79 17.49 -20.51 -38.97
C GLN A 79 16.85 -19.17 -39.33
N SER A 80 16.64 -18.89 -40.63
CA SER A 80 15.93 -17.70 -41.09
C SER A 80 14.47 -17.69 -40.63
N ALA A 81 13.83 -18.86 -40.56
CA ALA A 81 12.48 -19.04 -40.03
C ALA A 81 12.41 -18.76 -38.52
N LEU A 82 13.39 -19.22 -37.74
CA LEU A 82 13.52 -18.87 -36.31
C LEU A 82 13.66 -17.35 -36.12
N GLU A 83 14.57 -16.71 -36.86
CA GLU A 83 14.75 -15.24 -36.79
C GLU A 83 13.47 -14.49 -37.17
N ARG A 84 12.73 -14.99 -38.17
CA ARG A 84 11.41 -14.44 -38.57
C ARG A 84 10.34 -14.65 -37.51
N ALA A 85 10.28 -15.81 -36.87
CA ALA A 85 9.36 -16.09 -35.78
C ALA A 85 9.65 -15.17 -34.58
N MET A 86 10.92 -15.02 -34.19
CA MET A 86 11.34 -14.09 -33.14
C MET A 86 11.02 -12.63 -33.48
N ALA A 87 11.28 -12.19 -34.72
CA ALA A 87 10.89 -10.85 -35.17
C ALA A 87 9.36 -10.64 -35.15
N SER A 88 8.59 -11.68 -35.50
CA SER A 88 7.12 -11.66 -35.44
C SER A 88 6.63 -11.52 -34.00
N ILE A 89 7.25 -12.21 -33.03
CA ILE A 89 6.92 -12.08 -31.61
C ILE A 89 7.24 -10.66 -31.13
N ARG A 90 8.48 -10.19 -31.35
CA ARG A 90 8.96 -8.89 -30.86
C ARG A 90 8.16 -7.70 -31.41
N ALA A 91 7.81 -7.74 -32.69
CA ALA A 91 7.09 -6.65 -33.35
C ALA A 91 5.57 -6.75 -33.21
N GLY A 92 5.01 -7.97 -33.20
CA GLY A 92 3.57 -8.20 -33.10
C GLY A 92 3.01 -8.03 -31.69
N PHE A 93 3.85 -8.19 -30.66
CA PHE A 93 3.41 -8.20 -29.25
C PHE A 93 4.14 -7.19 -28.37
N LYS A 94 4.72 -6.12 -28.95
CA LYS A 94 5.50 -5.12 -28.19
C LYS A 94 4.79 -4.67 -26.92
N ASP A 95 3.51 -4.31 -27.05
CA ASP A 95 2.70 -3.72 -25.97
C ASP A 95 1.67 -4.75 -25.43
N ASN A 96 1.94 -6.06 -25.58
CA ASN A 96 1.11 -7.16 -25.04
C ASN A 96 1.93 -7.99 -24.04
N LEU A 97 1.55 -7.95 -22.75
CA LEU A 97 2.28 -8.66 -21.70
C LEU A 97 2.07 -10.18 -21.75
N PHE A 98 0.91 -10.67 -22.21
CA PHE A 98 0.62 -12.10 -22.33
C PHE A 98 0.10 -12.46 -23.74
N PRO A 99 1.00 -12.63 -24.72
CA PRO A 99 0.63 -12.80 -26.12
C PRO A 99 -0.05 -14.14 -26.45
N GLY A 100 0.06 -15.15 -25.57
CA GLY A 100 -0.61 -16.45 -25.74
C GLY A 100 -2.15 -16.36 -25.84
N SER A 101 -2.72 -15.26 -25.34
CA SER A 101 -4.14 -14.87 -25.49
C SER A 101 -4.56 -14.64 -26.94
N SER A 102 -3.64 -14.13 -27.76
CA SER A 102 -3.86 -13.70 -29.15
C SER A 102 -3.51 -14.77 -30.19
N PHE A 103 -3.09 -15.95 -29.73
CA PHE A 103 -2.71 -17.08 -30.58
C PHE A 103 -3.96 -17.89 -30.98
N TYR A 104 -3.85 -18.69 -32.03
CA TYR A 104 -4.91 -19.64 -32.39
C TYR A 104 -5.03 -20.72 -31.32
N LYS A 105 -6.23 -20.84 -30.75
CA LYS A 105 -6.62 -21.90 -29.80
C LYS A 105 -7.29 -23.03 -30.59
N SER A 106 -6.96 -24.29 -30.29
CA SER A 106 -7.61 -25.42 -30.97
C SER A 106 -9.02 -25.67 -30.43
N GLU A 107 -9.85 -26.32 -31.26
CA GLU A 107 -11.26 -26.60 -30.96
C GLU A 107 -11.43 -27.50 -29.71
N GLU A 108 -12.55 -27.31 -29.01
CA GLU A 108 -12.93 -28.13 -27.85
C GLU A 108 -13.11 -29.60 -28.25
N GLY A 109 -12.67 -30.52 -27.39
CA GLY A 109 -12.68 -31.96 -27.67
C GLY A 109 -11.52 -32.47 -28.55
N THR A 110 -10.64 -31.59 -29.05
CA THR A 110 -9.38 -32.03 -29.68
C THR A 110 -8.33 -32.41 -28.62
N PRO A 111 -7.41 -33.38 -28.87
CA PRO A 111 -6.31 -33.69 -27.96
C PRO A 111 -5.38 -32.50 -27.67
N TRP A 112 -5.38 -31.50 -28.57
CA TRP A 112 -4.62 -30.25 -28.44
C TRP A 112 -5.33 -29.14 -27.66
N HIS A 113 -6.56 -29.38 -27.18
CA HIS A 113 -7.39 -28.37 -26.53
C HIS A 113 -6.70 -27.73 -25.30
N GLY A 114 -6.86 -26.41 -25.16
CA GLY A 114 -6.19 -25.61 -24.13
C GLY A 114 -4.74 -25.24 -24.46
N ARG A 115 -4.32 -25.38 -25.73
CA ARG A 115 -3.01 -24.94 -26.23
C ARG A 115 -3.19 -23.83 -27.28
N SER A 116 -2.20 -22.94 -27.31
CA SER A 116 -2.16 -21.74 -28.15
C SER A 116 -0.99 -21.83 -29.13
N LEU A 117 -1.24 -21.60 -30.43
CA LEU A 117 -0.21 -21.61 -31.47
C LEU A 117 -0.31 -20.45 -32.47
N LEU A 118 0.82 -20.07 -33.04
CA LEU A 118 0.94 -19.02 -34.06
C LEU A 118 1.84 -19.51 -35.21
N PRO A 119 1.27 -19.90 -36.37
CA PRO A 119 2.03 -20.43 -37.50
C PRO A 119 2.53 -19.33 -38.46
N SER A 120 3.46 -19.69 -39.34
CA SER A 120 3.81 -18.86 -40.50
C SER A 120 2.64 -18.74 -41.47
N ILE A 121 2.26 -17.51 -41.81
CA ILE A 121 1.06 -17.22 -42.61
C ILE A 121 1.41 -17.09 -44.10
N ASN A 122 1.03 -18.08 -44.92
CA ASN A 122 1.02 -17.99 -46.38
C ASN A 122 0.15 -19.08 -47.03
N GLY A 123 -1.17 -19.02 -46.83
CA GLY A 123 -2.14 -20.04 -47.29
C GLY A 123 -2.23 -20.33 -48.81
N ASN A 124 -1.28 -19.83 -49.62
CA ASN A 124 -1.10 -20.22 -51.02
C ASN A 124 -0.17 -21.43 -51.21
N ASP A 125 0.75 -21.72 -50.28
CA ASP A 125 1.64 -22.89 -50.32
C ASP A 125 1.51 -23.69 -49.03
N THR A 126 0.67 -24.73 -49.05
CA THR A 126 0.39 -25.65 -47.93
C THR A 126 0.91 -27.06 -48.18
N ALA A 127 1.56 -27.32 -49.33
CA ALA A 127 1.94 -28.66 -49.75
C ALA A 127 2.94 -29.31 -48.76
N GLY A 128 2.51 -30.37 -48.05
CA GLY A 128 3.31 -31.09 -47.07
C GLY A 128 3.66 -30.28 -45.82
N ILE A 129 2.88 -29.26 -45.45
CA ILE A 129 3.20 -28.42 -44.29
C ILE A 129 3.02 -29.14 -42.95
N GLU A 130 2.05 -30.05 -42.85
CA GLU A 130 1.82 -30.89 -41.67
C GLU A 130 3.04 -31.78 -41.40
N GLU A 131 3.45 -32.58 -42.38
CA GLU A 131 4.68 -33.39 -42.30
C GLU A 131 5.92 -32.55 -42.01
N GLY A 132 6.07 -31.38 -42.66
CA GLY A 132 7.21 -30.49 -42.47
C GLY A 132 7.28 -29.82 -41.09
N LEU A 133 6.15 -29.59 -40.42
CA LEU A 133 6.10 -29.04 -39.06
C LEU A 133 5.92 -30.10 -37.97
N ALA A 134 5.57 -31.35 -38.33
CA ALA A 134 5.38 -32.43 -37.37
C ALA A 134 6.67 -32.73 -36.59
N VAL A 135 6.54 -32.81 -35.26
CA VAL A 135 7.62 -33.16 -34.33
C VAL A 135 7.14 -34.25 -33.39
N THR A 136 7.93 -35.31 -33.28
CA THR A 136 7.67 -36.41 -32.34
C THR A 136 8.80 -36.53 -31.32
N PHE A 137 8.46 -36.97 -30.11
CA PHE A 137 9.42 -37.28 -29.05
C PHE A 137 9.25 -38.74 -28.64
N ALA A 138 10.27 -39.57 -28.90
CA ALA A 138 10.25 -41.02 -28.64
C ALA A 138 9.07 -41.77 -29.30
N GLY A 139 8.54 -41.25 -30.42
CA GLY A 139 7.39 -41.84 -31.13
C GLY A 139 6.02 -41.36 -30.62
N LEU A 140 5.98 -40.36 -29.75
CA LEU A 140 4.77 -39.64 -29.33
C LEU A 140 4.70 -38.28 -30.02
N ASP A 141 3.50 -37.80 -30.35
CA ASP A 141 3.29 -36.58 -31.11
C ASP A 141 3.32 -35.34 -30.21
N PHE A 142 4.19 -34.38 -30.54
CA PHE A 142 4.34 -33.09 -29.84
C PHE A 142 3.72 -31.93 -30.64
N THR A 143 3.08 -32.20 -31.76
CA THR A 143 2.43 -31.21 -32.63
C THR A 143 1.01 -31.64 -32.97
N PRO A 144 0.08 -30.73 -33.29
CA PRO A 144 -1.29 -31.10 -33.64
C PRO A 144 -1.33 -31.91 -34.93
N GLU A 145 -2.03 -33.05 -34.90
CA GLU A 145 -2.12 -34.00 -36.03
C GLU A 145 -3.10 -33.54 -37.13
N ALA A 146 -4.13 -32.74 -36.81
CA ALA A 146 -5.29 -32.55 -37.68
C ALA A 146 -5.81 -31.11 -37.90
N THR A 147 -5.43 -30.13 -37.07
CA THR A 147 -6.00 -28.76 -37.14
C THR A 147 -4.97 -27.67 -36.86
N MET A 148 -4.17 -27.33 -37.88
CA MET A 148 -3.49 -26.04 -37.94
C MET A 148 -4.43 -24.95 -38.50
N HIS A 149 -4.22 -23.70 -38.09
CA HIS A 149 -5.04 -22.57 -38.55
C HIS A 149 -5.05 -22.46 -40.09
N PRO A 150 -6.20 -22.25 -40.77
CA PRO A 150 -6.31 -22.32 -42.24
C PRO A 150 -5.41 -21.37 -43.06
N SER A 151 -4.81 -20.36 -42.42
CA SER A 151 -3.85 -19.45 -43.06
C SER A 151 -2.39 -19.91 -43.01
N VAL A 152 -2.11 -21.05 -42.35
CA VAL A 152 -0.78 -21.67 -42.27
C VAL A 152 -0.20 -21.89 -43.66
N GLY A 153 1.09 -21.64 -43.84
CA GLY A 153 1.74 -21.84 -45.12
C GLY A 153 3.24 -21.61 -45.12
N TRP A 154 3.88 -22.18 -46.13
CA TRP A 154 5.30 -22.07 -46.40
C TRP A 154 5.62 -20.70 -47.00
N VAL A 155 6.66 -20.03 -46.50
CA VAL A 155 7.18 -18.79 -47.04
C VAL A 155 8.26 -19.10 -48.09
N PRO A 156 8.06 -18.75 -49.38
CA PRO A 156 9.01 -19.08 -50.45
C PRO A 156 10.25 -18.16 -50.44
N VAL A 157 11.43 -18.76 -50.53
CA VAL A 157 12.71 -18.04 -50.66
C VAL A 157 13.18 -18.07 -52.11
N ARG A 158 13.13 -16.91 -52.76
CA ARG A 158 13.41 -16.74 -54.18
C ARG A 158 14.76 -16.08 -54.41
N SER A 159 15.48 -16.53 -55.44
CA SER A 159 16.73 -15.91 -55.91
C SER A 159 16.65 -15.60 -57.40
N SER A 160 17.46 -14.66 -57.87
CA SER A 160 17.70 -14.51 -59.30
C SER A 160 18.56 -15.67 -59.81
N ARG A 161 18.17 -16.23 -60.96
CA ARG A 161 18.91 -17.24 -61.71
C ARG A 161 19.04 -16.77 -63.15
N PHE A 162 20.27 -16.69 -63.64
CA PHE A 162 20.54 -16.33 -65.04
C PHE A 162 20.30 -17.53 -65.95
N GLU A 163 19.35 -17.42 -66.89
CA GLU A 163 18.99 -18.49 -67.80
C GLU A 163 18.61 -17.94 -69.18
N ALA A 164 19.22 -18.50 -70.23
CA ALA A 164 19.00 -18.13 -71.64
C ALA A 164 19.22 -16.63 -72.01
N GLY A 165 19.86 -15.84 -71.15
CA GLY A 165 20.16 -14.42 -71.38
C GLY A 165 19.48 -13.47 -70.39
N ASP A 166 18.48 -13.93 -69.66
CA ASP A 166 17.71 -13.13 -68.71
C ASP A 166 17.88 -13.60 -67.26
N ASN A 167 17.69 -12.68 -66.32
CA ASN A 167 17.55 -13.00 -64.90
C ASN A 167 16.10 -13.38 -64.61
N LYS A 168 15.84 -14.66 -64.36
CA LYS A 168 14.53 -15.16 -63.93
C LYS A 168 14.51 -15.34 -62.42
N VAL A 169 13.34 -15.15 -61.81
CA VAL A 169 13.13 -15.41 -60.38
C VAL A 169 12.87 -16.91 -60.23
N ALA A 170 13.70 -17.60 -59.44
CA ALA A 170 13.57 -19.03 -59.19
C ALA A 170 13.41 -19.30 -57.69
N LEU A 171 12.63 -20.32 -57.34
CA LEU A 171 12.48 -20.82 -55.99
C LEU A 171 13.74 -21.60 -55.60
N THR A 172 14.40 -21.16 -54.52
CA THR A 172 15.63 -21.82 -54.01
C THR A 172 15.38 -22.68 -52.77
N GLY A 173 14.22 -22.50 -52.17
CA GLY A 173 13.71 -23.21 -51.01
C GLY A 173 12.51 -22.49 -50.43
N ARG A 174 11.99 -23.03 -49.34
CA ARG A 174 10.89 -22.44 -48.57
C ARG A 174 11.11 -22.74 -47.09
N TYR A 175 10.47 -21.96 -46.24
CA TYR A 175 10.48 -22.22 -44.80
C TYR A 175 9.10 -22.04 -44.18
N ALA A 176 8.82 -22.79 -43.13
CA ALA A 176 7.62 -22.64 -42.31
C ALA A 176 8.05 -22.62 -40.84
N TYR A 177 7.21 -22.06 -39.99
CA TYR A 177 7.37 -22.19 -38.54
C TYR A 177 6.02 -22.27 -37.83
N VAL A 178 6.02 -22.84 -36.64
CA VAL A 178 4.93 -22.70 -35.67
C VAL A 178 5.53 -22.33 -34.31
N ILE A 179 4.95 -21.30 -33.71
CA ILE A 179 5.25 -20.86 -32.35
C ILE A 179 4.16 -21.46 -31.45
N ILE A 180 4.54 -22.22 -30.43
CA ILE A 180 3.65 -22.76 -29.41
C ILE A 180 3.84 -21.91 -28.15
N ASP A 181 2.76 -21.47 -27.53
CA ASP A 181 2.82 -20.77 -26.25
C ASP A 181 3.09 -21.74 -25.09
N GLU A 182 4.08 -21.38 -24.29
CA GLU A 182 4.52 -22.07 -23.08
C GLU A 182 4.39 -21.18 -21.83
N SER A 183 3.95 -19.93 -21.99
CA SER A 183 3.85 -18.92 -20.94
C SER A 183 2.78 -19.29 -19.92
N GLY A 184 3.06 -19.16 -18.62
CA GLY A 184 2.11 -19.56 -17.56
C GLY A 184 1.91 -21.07 -17.41
N LYS A 185 2.97 -21.86 -17.68
CA LYS A 185 3.06 -23.29 -17.34
C LYS A 185 3.99 -23.49 -16.14
N ILE A 186 3.88 -24.64 -15.50
CA ILE A 186 4.64 -25.00 -14.29
C ILE A 186 6.00 -25.62 -14.68
N ASP A 187 7.09 -25.28 -13.98
CA ASP A 187 8.40 -25.95 -14.14
C ASP A 187 8.50 -27.13 -13.16
N PRO A 188 8.35 -28.39 -13.62
CA PRO A 188 8.44 -29.56 -12.75
C PRO A 188 9.84 -29.77 -12.17
N GLY A 189 10.87 -29.06 -12.65
CA GLY A 189 12.22 -29.03 -12.05
C GLY A 189 12.43 -27.88 -11.07
N ALA A 190 11.36 -27.21 -10.64
CA ALA A 190 11.35 -26.19 -9.60
C ALA A 190 10.25 -26.43 -8.54
N VAL A 191 9.16 -27.11 -8.89
CA VAL A 191 8.04 -27.38 -7.96
C VAL A 191 8.00 -28.77 -7.35
N VAL A 192 8.79 -29.72 -7.85
CA VAL A 192 8.69 -31.11 -7.39
C VAL A 192 9.64 -31.36 -6.22
N SER A 193 9.08 -31.76 -5.08
CA SER A 193 9.87 -32.02 -3.88
C SER A 193 10.57 -33.38 -3.93
N ASP A 194 11.83 -33.38 -3.50
CA ASP A 194 12.63 -34.60 -3.40
C ASP A 194 12.09 -35.53 -2.29
N ASP A 195 11.63 -34.96 -1.18
CA ASP A 195 11.38 -35.67 0.07
C ASP A 195 9.87 -35.83 0.40
N ALA A 196 8.98 -34.95 -0.12
CA ALA A 196 7.53 -35.06 0.02
C ALA A 196 6.83 -35.75 -1.18
N SER A 197 5.66 -36.35 -0.97
CA SER A 197 4.87 -37.01 -2.03
C SER A 197 4.02 -35.98 -2.78
N GLU A 198 4.11 -35.94 -4.11
CA GLU A 198 3.30 -35.02 -4.95
C GLU A 198 1.79 -35.27 -4.81
N THR A 199 1.43 -36.48 -4.39
CA THR A 199 0.07 -36.97 -4.16
C THR A 199 -0.46 -36.70 -2.74
N ALA A 200 0.35 -36.16 -1.83
CA ALA A 200 -0.07 -35.78 -0.49
C ALA A 200 -0.62 -34.34 -0.48
N ILE A 201 -1.71 -34.11 0.25
CA ILE A 201 -2.17 -32.75 0.54
C ILE A 201 -1.22 -32.14 1.56
N VAL A 202 -0.50 -31.10 1.16
CA VAL A 202 0.36 -30.29 2.02
C VAL A 202 -0.30 -28.91 2.19
N GLU A 203 -0.39 -28.44 3.43
CA GLU A 203 -0.82 -27.06 3.71
C GLU A 203 0.29 -26.09 3.30
N ARG A 204 -0.04 -24.99 2.62
CA ARG A 204 0.97 -24.08 2.10
C ARG A 204 1.43 -23.03 3.10
N SER A 205 2.72 -22.76 3.03
CA SER A 205 3.45 -21.67 3.69
C SER A 205 3.85 -20.55 2.71
N GLY A 206 3.96 -20.84 1.41
CA GLY A 206 4.48 -19.92 0.40
C GLY A 206 6.02 -19.81 0.39
N ASP A 207 6.71 -20.67 1.14
CA ASP A 207 8.16 -20.61 1.36
C ASP A 207 8.94 -20.96 0.10
N SER A 208 8.41 -21.91 -0.67
CA SER A 208 9.05 -22.51 -1.85
C SER A 208 8.03 -22.85 -2.93
N PRO A 209 8.39 -22.73 -4.22
CA PRO A 209 7.64 -23.35 -5.32
C PRO A 209 7.49 -24.87 -5.17
N GLU A 210 8.33 -25.54 -4.35
CA GLU A 210 8.20 -26.98 -4.03
C GLU A 210 6.88 -27.36 -3.30
N GLU A 211 6.08 -26.37 -2.88
CA GLU A 211 4.74 -26.58 -2.32
C GLU A 211 3.64 -26.75 -3.41
N LEU A 212 3.96 -26.48 -4.69
CA LEU A 212 3.02 -26.58 -5.80
C LEU A 212 2.93 -28.02 -6.33
N SER A 213 1.94 -28.78 -5.87
CA SER A 213 1.70 -30.15 -6.34
C SER A 213 1.39 -30.21 -7.85
N LEU A 214 2.11 -31.08 -8.56
CA LEU A 214 1.74 -31.43 -9.94
C LEU A 214 0.43 -32.22 -10.03
N ALA A 215 0.02 -32.92 -8.97
CA ALA A 215 -1.25 -33.66 -8.95
C ALA A 215 -2.45 -32.71 -9.11
N ASP A 216 -2.40 -31.55 -8.46
CA ASP A 216 -3.45 -30.52 -8.53
C ASP A 216 -3.53 -29.86 -9.92
N ALA A 217 -2.45 -29.89 -10.70
CA ALA A 217 -2.43 -29.49 -12.12
C ALA A 217 -2.96 -30.59 -13.06
N GLY A 218 -3.53 -31.68 -12.51
CA GLY A 218 -4.07 -32.82 -13.24
C GLY A 218 -3.01 -33.78 -13.78
N VAL A 219 -1.74 -33.66 -13.37
CA VAL A 219 -0.66 -34.50 -13.90
C VAL A 219 -0.79 -35.94 -13.37
N PRO A 220 -0.93 -36.95 -14.25
CA PRO A 220 -1.01 -38.34 -13.83
C PRO A 220 0.37 -38.86 -13.36
N ASN A 221 0.36 -39.63 -12.27
CA ASN A 221 1.55 -40.24 -11.67
C ASN A 221 2.71 -39.23 -11.38
N PRO A 222 2.45 -38.11 -10.68
CA PRO A 222 3.39 -36.99 -10.58
C PRO A 222 4.68 -37.32 -9.83
N ASP A 223 4.67 -38.29 -8.91
CA ASP A 223 5.88 -38.78 -8.22
C ASP A 223 6.97 -39.32 -9.18
N ARG A 224 6.65 -39.59 -10.47
CA ARG A 224 7.64 -39.89 -11.52
C ARG A 224 8.62 -38.74 -11.76
N PHE A 225 8.23 -37.50 -11.47
CA PHE A 225 9.03 -36.29 -11.67
C PHE A 225 9.99 -35.99 -10.50
N ARG A 226 10.01 -36.80 -9.44
CA ARG A 226 10.92 -36.66 -8.28
C ARG A 226 12.30 -37.29 -8.56
N SER A 227 13.30 -37.08 -7.70
CA SER A 227 14.59 -37.80 -7.85
C SER A 227 14.74 -39.06 -6.98
N LYS A 228 14.02 -39.16 -5.84
CA LYS A 228 14.21 -40.23 -4.83
C LYS A 228 13.04 -41.23 -4.68
N ALA A 229 11.80 -40.80 -4.94
CA ALA A 229 10.51 -41.54 -4.95
C ALA A 229 9.87 -42.05 -3.64
N VAL A 230 8.53 -42.15 -3.73
CA VAL A 230 7.56 -42.98 -3.00
C VAL A 230 6.49 -43.41 -4.03
N GLU A 231 5.82 -44.57 -4.01
CA GLU A 231 6.03 -45.82 -3.24
C GLU A 231 6.94 -46.82 -3.99
N ALA A 232 6.80 -48.13 -3.71
CA ALA A 232 7.25 -49.30 -4.47
C ALA A 232 8.75 -49.41 -4.83
N GLY A 233 9.59 -48.51 -4.34
CA GLY A 233 11.05 -48.65 -4.30
C GLY A 233 11.78 -48.40 -5.62
N SER A 234 11.14 -47.79 -6.62
CA SER A 234 11.81 -47.30 -7.83
C SER A 234 12.02 -45.80 -7.72
N SER A 235 13.27 -45.35 -7.63
CA SER A 235 13.61 -43.91 -7.57
C SER A 235 12.98 -43.13 -8.72
N GLY A 236 12.59 -41.88 -8.43
CA GLY A 236 11.94 -41.02 -9.39
C GLY A 236 12.89 -40.68 -10.55
N LYS A 237 12.32 -40.23 -11.67
CA LYS A 237 13.05 -40.13 -12.93
C LYS A 237 13.63 -38.75 -13.20
N MET A 238 13.61 -37.83 -12.22
CA MET A 238 14.21 -36.51 -12.37
C MET A 238 15.72 -36.60 -12.58
N PRO A 239 16.30 -35.77 -13.46
CA PRO A 239 17.75 -35.70 -13.61
C PRO A 239 18.43 -35.24 -12.30
N ALA A 240 19.64 -35.74 -12.06
CA ALA A 240 20.44 -35.30 -10.92
C ALA A 240 20.66 -33.77 -10.96
N GLY A 241 20.30 -33.08 -9.87
CA GLY A 241 20.28 -31.61 -9.80
C GLY A 241 18.94 -30.96 -10.21
N GLY A 242 17.88 -31.75 -10.40
CA GLY A 242 16.50 -31.26 -10.47
C GLY A 242 16.10 -30.55 -11.75
N ARG A 243 16.90 -30.59 -12.83
CA ARG A 243 16.67 -29.76 -14.02
C ARG A 243 16.40 -30.56 -15.29
N TRP A 244 15.27 -30.28 -15.92
CA TRP A 244 14.91 -30.81 -17.24
C TRP A 244 15.52 -29.94 -18.35
N PHE A 245 16.26 -30.54 -19.29
CA PHE A 245 16.88 -29.76 -20.38
C PHE A 245 15.90 -29.34 -21.49
N SER A 246 14.85 -30.12 -21.77
CA SER A 246 13.77 -29.80 -22.74
C SER A 246 12.61 -30.79 -22.60
N MET A 247 11.45 -30.45 -23.19
CA MET A 247 10.28 -31.35 -23.26
C MET A 247 10.66 -32.73 -23.81
N GLY A 248 11.42 -32.80 -24.90
CA GLY A 248 11.90 -34.07 -25.46
C GLY A 248 12.84 -34.86 -24.53
N HIS A 249 13.56 -34.21 -23.60
CA HIS A 249 14.31 -34.92 -22.54
C HIS A 249 13.38 -35.49 -21.47
N MET A 250 12.37 -34.72 -21.08
CA MET A 250 11.34 -35.10 -20.12
C MET A 250 10.58 -36.34 -20.63
N VAL A 251 10.12 -36.31 -21.89
CA VAL A 251 9.44 -37.44 -22.56
C VAL A 251 10.33 -38.69 -22.61
N ARG A 252 11.57 -38.58 -23.08
CA ARG A 252 12.50 -39.72 -23.18
C ARG A 252 12.82 -40.36 -21.83
N SER A 253 12.87 -39.58 -20.76
CA SER A 253 13.19 -40.09 -19.42
C SER A 253 11.95 -40.70 -18.77
N LEU A 254 10.83 -39.99 -18.77
CA LEU A 254 9.60 -40.43 -18.13
C LEU A 254 8.96 -41.62 -18.86
N ASN A 255 9.04 -41.65 -20.20
CA ASN A 255 8.32 -42.54 -21.11
C ASN A 255 6.79 -42.50 -20.84
N PRO A 256 6.13 -41.35 -21.09
CA PRO A 256 4.68 -41.20 -20.92
C PRO A 256 3.87 -41.95 -21.99
N THR A 257 2.56 -42.04 -21.81
CA THR A 257 1.62 -42.31 -22.93
C THR A 257 1.36 -41.03 -23.74
N GLN A 258 0.66 -41.12 -24.87
CA GLN A 258 0.24 -39.92 -25.61
C GLN A 258 -0.68 -39.03 -24.77
N GLU A 259 -1.64 -39.63 -24.05
CA GLU A 259 -2.56 -38.91 -23.15
C GLU A 259 -1.81 -38.21 -21.99
N GLU A 260 -0.83 -38.89 -21.37
CA GLU A 260 0.02 -38.27 -20.35
C GLU A 260 0.89 -37.14 -20.94
N LEU A 261 1.44 -37.31 -22.15
CA LEU A 261 2.16 -36.25 -22.87
C LEU A 261 1.23 -35.06 -23.13
N ASP A 262 -0.02 -35.31 -23.53
CA ASP A 262 -0.97 -34.25 -23.82
C ASP A 262 -1.32 -33.42 -22.56
N THR A 263 -1.39 -34.05 -21.38
CA THR A 263 -1.44 -33.32 -20.10
C THR A 263 -0.15 -32.53 -19.84
N PHE A 264 1.03 -33.13 -20.07
CA PHE A 264 2.31 -32.46 -19.82
C PHE A 264 2.49 -31.22 -20.71
N VAL A 265 2.15 -31.30 -22.01
CA VAL A 265 2.24 -30.16 -22.94
C VAL A 265 1.20 -29.09 -22.63
N LYS A 266 0.07 -29.45 -22.00
CA LYS A 266 -0.90 -28.46 -21.49
C LYS A 266 -0.33 -27.69 -20.29
N CYS A 267 0.10 -28.37 -19.24
CA CYS A 267 0.37 -27.75 -17.94
C CYS A 267 1.85 -27.44 -17.62
N LEU A 268 2.82 -28.10 -18.27
CA LEU A 268 4.23 -28.11 -17.85
C LEU A 268 5.18 -27.51 -18.89
N HIS A 269 6.20 -26.78 -18.42
CA HIS A 269 7.32 -26.32 -19.24
C HIS A 269 8.62 -26.33 -18.43
N PRO A 270 9.74 -26.90 -18.92
CA PRO A 270 10.97 -27.11 -18.13
C PRO A 270 11.81 -25.85 -17.87
N PHE A 271 11.22 -24.65 -17.97
CA PHE A 271 11.86 -23.37 -17.73
C PHE A 271 10.86 -22.36 -17.13
N SER A 272 11.16 -21.84 -15.95
CA SER A 272 10.45 -20.67 -15.36
C SER A 272 11.41 -19.78 -14.57
N THR A 273 12.48 -19.31 -15.23
CA THR A 273 13.38 -18.28 -14.68
C THR A 273 12.85 -16.87 -14.91
N GLU A 274 13.03 -15.99 -13.92
CA GLU A 274 12.76 -14.56 -13.99
C GLU A 274 13.90 -13.78 -13.28
N GLU A 275 14.24 -12.59 -13.78
CA GLU A 275 15.06 -11.61 -13.04
C GLU A 275 14.14 -10.80 -12.12
N ASP A 276 14.51 -10.59 -10.86
CA ASP A 276 13.63 -10.02 -9.83
C ASP A 276 13.52 -8.49 -9.93
N LEU A 277 12.88 -8.04 -11.01
CA LEU A 277 12.80 -6.66 -11.46
C LEU A 277 11.35 -6.14 -11.41
N CYS A 278 11.16 -4.94 -10.86
CA CYS A 278 9.94 -4.15 -11.04
C CYS A 278 10.11 -3.17 -12.22
N TRP A 279 9.00 -2.65 -12.74
CA TRP A 279 8.99 -1.58 -13.73
C TRP A 279 8.54 -0.27 -13.08
N ARG A 280 9.33 0.79 -13.29
CA ARG A 280 8.94 2.16 -12.94
C ARG A 280 8.80 2.99 -14.20
N ASP A 281 7.58 3.40 -14.53
CA ASP A 281 7.29 4.38 -15.58
C ASP A 281 7.81 5.75 -15.16
N LEU A 282 9.10 6.02 -15.41
CA LEU A 282 9.84 7.20 -14.92
C LEU A 282 9.32 8.49 -15.55
N ASN A 283 8.60 8.38 -16.67
CA ASN A 283 8.19 9.51 -17.49
C ASN A 283 6.66 9.64 -17.66
N GLY A 284 5.89 8.74 -17.05
CA GLY A 284 4.43 8.78 -17.00
C GLY A 284 3.75 8.49 -18.34
N ASN A 285 4.39 7.74 -19.24
CA ASN A 285 3.86 7.46 -20.58
C ASN A 285 3.08 6.13 -20.69
N GLY A 286 3.10 5.30 -19.65
CA GLY A 286 2.41 4.01 -19.61
C GLY A 286 3.05 2.92 -20.50
N THR A 287 4.30 3.10 -20.94
CA THR A 287 5.05 2.16 -21.78
C THR A 287 6.50 2.06 -21.31
N TRP A 288 7.06 0.86 -21.29
CA TRP A 288 8.43 0.65 -20.83
C TRP A 288 9.48 1.30 -21.75
N ASP A 289 10.39 2.06 -21.15
CA ASP A 289 11.57 2.64 -21.79
C ASP A 289 12.91 2.05 -21.27
N GLU A 290 13.98 2.18 -22.05
CA GLU A 290 15.29 1.60 -21.70
C GLU A 290 15.93 2.33 -20.50
N GLY A 291 15.94 1.67 -19.34
CA GLY A 291 16.46 2.19 -18.07
C GLY A 291 15.44 2.21 -16.93
N GLU A 292 14.18 1.86 -17.22
CA GLU A 292 13.05 1.86 -16.29
C GLU A 292 12.91 0.58 -15.43
N ASP A 293 13.65 -0.48 -15.79
CA ASP A 293 13.77 -1.68 -14.94
C ASP A 293 14.58 -1.35 -13.67
N LYS A 294 14.02 -1.63 -12.49
CA LYS A 294 14.72 -1.56 -11.20
C LYS A 294 14.68 -2.93 -10.53
N LEU A 295 15.68 -3.23 -9.69
CA LEU A 295 15.59 -4.38 -8.78
C LEU A 295 14.52 -4.11 -7.73
N ARG A 296 13.78 -5.15 -7.33
CA ARG A 296 12.88 -5.08 -6.18
C ARG A 296 13.67 -4.83 -4.89
N ILE A 297 13.15 -3.99 -4.00
CA ILE A 297 13.78 -3.70 -2.70
C ILE A 297 13.74 -4.97 -1.85
N ASP A 298 14.88 -5.33 -1.27
CA ASP A 298 14.96 -6.46 -0.35
C ASP A 298 14.61 -6.03 1.08
N LEU A 299 13.39 -6.36 1.51
CA LEU A 299 12.92 -6.07 2.87
C LEU A 299 13.71 -6.82 3.95
N SER A 300 14.45 -7.88 3.58
CA SER A 300 15.32 -8.59 4.54
C SER A 300 16.62 -7.82 4.87
N GLU A 301 16.95 -6.77 4.11
CA GLU A 301 18.11 -5.90 4.36
C GLU A 301 17.79 -4.67 5.23
N SER A 302 16.55 -4.51 5.70
CA SER A 302 16.06 -3.35 6.50
C SER A 302 16.34 -2.00 5.83
N PRO A 303 15.68 -1.70 4.69
CA PRO A 303 15.91 -0.46 3.93
C PRO A 303 15.56 0.80 4.72
N GLU A 304 16.26 1.91 4.46
CA GLU A 304 16.00 3.19 5.13
C GLU A 304 14.66 3.79 4.66
N ALA A 305 13.93 4.48 5.55
CA ALA A 305 12.65 5.14 5.21
C ALA A 305 12.79 6.12 4.02
N LYS A 306 13.96 6.77 3.86
CA LYS A 306 14.22 7.63 2.70
C LYS A 306 14.32 6.84 1.39
N GLU A 307 14.94 5.65 1.41
CA GLU A 307 15.07 4.79 0.22
C GLU A 307 13.70 4.27 -0.23
N LEU A 308 12.87 3.86 0.73
CA LEU A 308 11.47 3.50 0.49
C LEU A 308 10.68 4.67 -0.11
N TYR A 309 10.78 5.85 0.50
CA TYR A 309 10.13 7.08 0.03
C TYR A 309 10.55 7.46 -1.40
N ASP A 310 11.86 7.53 -1.67
CA ASP A 310 12.41 7.84 -2.99
C ASP A 310 12.00 6.79 -4.03
N THR A 311 11.83 5.54 -3.61
CA THR A 311 11.30 4.49 -4.48
C THR A 311 9.83 4.68 -4.79
N PHE A 312 9.02 5.16 -3.85
CA PHE A 312 7.59 5.39 -4.09
C PHE A 312 7.31 6.62 -4.96
N VAL A 313 7.95 7.76 -4.71
CA VAL A 313 7.63 9.04 -5.39
C VAL A 313 8.62 9.46 -6.48
N GLY A 314 9.73 8.74 -6.63
CA GLY A 314 10.72 9.02 -7.68
C GLY A 314 11.64 10.20 -7.43
N ASP A 315 12.48 10.51 -8.41
CA ASP A 315 13.55 11.51 -8.28
C ASP A 315 12.99 12.95 -8.38
N ASP A 316 12.06 13.20 -9.31
CA ASP A 316 11.42 14.52 -9.46
C ASP A 316 10.16 14.63 -8.59
N LYS A 317 10.36 14.93 -7.30
CA LYS A 317 9.27 15.11 -6.33
C LYS A 317 8.16 16.04 -6.82
N LEU A 318 8.51 17.07 -7.60
CA LEU A 318 7.57 18.09 -8.09
C LEU A 318 6.68 17.59 -9.24
N SER A 319 6.92 16.38 -9.75
CA SER A 319 6.18 15.74 -10.82
C SER A 319 5.50 14.45 -10.35
N ALA A 320 4.26 14.25 -10.78
CA ALA A 320 3.53 12.99 -10.60
C ALA A 320 3.96 11.90 -11.59
N ALA A 321 4.96 12.15 -12.45
CA ALA A 321 5.33 11.28 -13.56
C ALA A 321 6.02 9.99 -13.10
N ASP A 322 6.96 10.07 -12.14
CA ASP A 322 7.77 8.95 -11.65
C ASP A 322 7.18 8.27 -10.40
N ASP A 323 6.04 8.75 -9.88
CA ASP A 323 5.33 8.05 -8.79
C ASP A 323 5.03 6.59 -9.19
N CYS A 324 5.20 5.64 -8.27
CA CYS A 324 4.81 4.26 -8.50
C CYS A 324 3.31 4.13 -8.85
N THR A 325 2.97 3.10 -9.63
CA THR A 325 1.59 2.84 -10.08
C THR A 325 0.61 2.77 -8.91
N TRP A 326 0.98 2.09 -7.81
CA TRP A 326 0.14 1.97 -6.61
C TRP A 326 -0.29 3.35 -6.06
N LEU A 327 0.64 4.31 -5.93
CA LEU A 327 0.33 5.68 -5.50
C LEU A 327 -0.60 6.38 -6.49
N LYS A 328 -0.34 6.23 -7.80
CA LYS A 328 -1.17 6.84 -8.85
C LYS A 328 -2.60 6.29 -8.81
N GLU A 329 -2.79 5.01 -8.46
CA GLU A 329 -4.11 4.39 -8.31
C GLU A 329 -4.85 4.85 -7.04
N LEU A 330 -4.13 5.33 -6.01
CA LEU A 330 -4.77 5.95 -4.84
C LEU A 330 -5.51 7.26 -5.15
N ASP A 331 -5.26 7.91 -6.28
CA ASP A 331 -6.09 9.06 -6.73
C ASP A 331 -7.57 8.63 -6.91
N GLY A 332 -7.84 7.34 -7.17
CA GLY A 332 -9.17 6.74 -7.19
C GLY A 332 -9.74 6.42 -5.80
N ASN A 333 -8.91 6.31 -4.76
CA ASN A 333 -9.33 5.94 -3.41
C ASN A 333 -10.27 7.01 -2.82
N ARG A 334 -11.50 6.61 -2.48
CA ARG A 334 -12.53 7.52 -1.96
C ARG A 334 -12.15 8.19 -0.64
N TRP A 335 -11.42 7.52 0.25
CA TRP A 335 -10.94 8.12 1.49
C TRP A 335 -9.90 9.20 1.18
N LEU A 336 -8.93 8.91 0.30
CA LEU A 336 -7.88 9.87 -0.07
C LEU A 336 -8.48 11.13 -0.72
N GLN A 337 -9.44 10.97 -1.63
CA GLN A 337 -10.16 12.10 -2.24
C GLN A 337 -10.86 13.00 -1.21
N GLN A 338 -11.50 12.40 -0.21
CA GLN A 338 -12.19 13.14 0.85
C GLN A 338 -11.21 13.83 1.80
N TRP A 339 -10.14 13.14 2.20
CA TRP A 339 -9.09 13.66 3.07
C TRP A 339 -8.32 14.81 2.41
N ALA A 340 -7.84 14.62 1.17
CA ALA A 340 -7.14 15.65 0.41
C ALA A 340 -8.03 16.90 0.17
N GLY A 341 -9.32 16.67 -0.13
CA GLY A 341 -10.31 17.74 -0.26
C GLY A 341 -10.57 18.52 1.04
N ALA A 342 -10.63 17.83 2.19
CA ALA A 342 -10.76 18.47 3.50
C ALA A 342 -9.49 19.23 3.91
N GLN A 343 -8.32 18.70 3.56
CA GLN A 343 -7.01 19.34 3.73
C GLN A 343 -6.76 20.53 2.80
N GLY A 344 -7.49 20.63 1.68
CA GLY A 344 -7.25 21.66 0.65
C GLY A 344 -5.94 21.46 -0.13
N ILE A 345 -5.40 20.24 -0.14
CA ILE A 345 -4.14 19.88 -0.81
C ILE A 345 -4.38 19.21 -2.17
N THR A 346 -3.36 19.17 -3.00
CA THR A 346 -3.36 18.45 -4.28
C THR A 346 -3.18 16.93 -4.09
N PHE A 347 -3.58 16.14 -5.08
CA PHE A 347 -3.30 14.69 -5.08
C PHE A 347 -1.81 14.36 -5.04
N LEU A 348 -0.95 15.17 -5.66
CA LEU A 348 0.51 14.99 -5.59
C LEU A 348 1.04 15.17 -4.16
N GLU A 349 0.59 16.20 -3.45
CA GLU A 349 0.92 16.39 -2.03
C GLU A 349 0.34 15.25 -1.17
N ALA A 350 -0.89 14.82 -1.45
CA ALA A 350 -1.53 13.70 -0.76
C ALA A 350 -0.75 12.39 -0.92
N ARG A 351 -0.36 12.03 -2.16
CA ARG A 351 0.48 10.85 -2.46
C ARG A 351 1.82 10.90 -1.75
N ARG A 352 2.52 12.04 -1.75
CA ARG A 352 3.78 12.19 -0.99
C ARG A 352 3.57 11.91 0.49
N ARG A 353 2.52 12.47 1.11
CA ARG A 353 2.20 12.27 2.52
C ARG A 353 1.92 10.80 2.85
N VAL A 354 1.14 10.11 2.02
CA VAL A 354 0.91 8.66 2.10
C VAL A 354 2.22 7.88 1.96
N ALA A 355 3.05 8.21 0.96
CA ALA A 355 4.32 7.54 0.71
C ALA A 355 5.29 7.65 1.90
N ALA A 356 5.35 8.80 2.58
CA ALA A 356 6.16 8.93 3.79
C ALA A 356 5.60 8.11 4.95
N GLN A 357 4.28 8.13 5.17
CA GLN A 357 3.65 7.33 6.23
C GLN A 357 3.92 5.83 6.04
N ILE A 358 3.72 5.31 4.82
CA ILE A 358 4.00 3.90 4.52
C ILE A 358 5.49 3.59 4.60
N ALA A 359 6.37 4.51 4.21
CA ALA A 359 7.81 4.32 4.35
C ALA A 359 8.27 4.21 5.81
N VAL A 360 7.75 5.04 6.73
CA VAL A 360 8.09 4.92 8.16
C VAL A 360 7.42 3.70 8.82
N ASN A 361 6.16 3.39 8.47
CA ASN A 361 5.48 2.19 8.98
C ASN A 361 6.18 0.89 8.56
N LEU A 362 6.80 0.85 7.36
CA LEU A 362 7.58 -0.29 6.89
C LEU A 362 8.92 -0.46 7.63
N VAL A 363 9.56 0.63 8.04
CA VAL A 363 10.78 0.59 8.86
C VAL A 363 10.45 0.02 10.24
N ASP A 364 9.51 0.66 10.95
CA ASP A 364 9.07 0.28 12.31
C ASP A 364 8.54 -1.16 12.37
N TYR A 365 7.83 -1.63 11.33
CA TYR A 365 7.45 -3.04 11.22
C TYR A 365 8.66 -4.00 11.34
N SER A 366 9.80 -3.59 10.79
CA SER A 366 10.96 -4.43 10.45
C SER A 366 12.20 -4.27 11.32
N ASP A 367 12.37 -3.13 12.01
CA ASP A 367 13.55 -2.85 12.81
C ASP A 367 13.54 -3.62 14.14
N LEU A 368 14.47 -3.34 15.07
CA LEU A 368 14.65 -4.15 16.29
C LEU A 368 14.25 -3.43 17.58
N ASP A 369 13.90 -2.14 17.53
CA ASP A 369 13.57 -1.38 18.73
C ASP A 369 12.06 -1.20 18.90
N SER A 370 11.62 -0.19 19.65
CA SER A 370 10.19 0.10 19.85
C SER A 370 9.96 1.61 20.00
N ILE A 371 10.67 2.39 19.18
CA ILE A 371 10.67 3.84 19.11
C ILE A 371 10.18 4.25 17.72
N PRO A 372 9.01 4.89 17.58
CA PRO A 372 8.47 5.27 16.28
C PRO A 372 9.45 6.09 15.42
N THR A 373 9.66 5.72 14.16
CA THR A 373 10.54 6.47 13.25
C THR A 373 9.95 7.85 12.93
N PRO A 374 10.58 8.97 13.33
CA PRO A 374 10.12 10.29 12.95
C PRO A 374 10.57 10.64 11.53
N ALA A 375 9.67 11.17 10.72
CA ALA A 375 10.02 11.81 9.46
C ALA A 375 9.20 13.09 9.20
N ASN A 376 9.68 13.91 8.28
CA ASN A 376 8.93 15.03 7.73
C ASN A 376 9.17 15.17 6.23
N ILE A 377 8.17 15.72 5.55
CA ILE A 377 8.24 16.17 4.16
C ILE A 377 8.11 17.68 4.14
N ASP A 378 8.99 18.37 3.43
CA ASP A 378 8.90 19.83 3.26
C ASP A 378 7.94 20.25 2.13
N SER A 379 7.79 21.57 1.93
CA SER A 379 6.93 22.12 0.88
C SER A 379 7.36 21.78 -0.56
N ALA A 380 8.59 21.32 -0.78
CA ALA A 380 9.06 20.84 -2.08
C ALA A 380 8.77 19.34 -2.30
N GLY A 381 8.50 18.59 -1.23
CA GLY A 381 8.37 17.14 -1.27
C GLY A 381 9.65 16.40 -0.87
N GLU A 382 10.61 17.07 -0.24
CA GLU A 382 11.85 16.44 0.21
C GLU A 382 11.65 15.75 1.57
N PHE A 383 12.01 14.47 1.64
CA PHE A 383 11.94 13.66 2.86
C PHE A 383 13.18 13.88 3.74
N SER A 384 12.94 14.13 5.02
CA SER A 384 13.97 14.25 6.06
C SER A 384 13.59 13.43 7.29
N ALA A 385 14.58 12.80 7.94
CA ALA A 385 14.38 12.16 9.24
C ALA A 385 14.19 13.22 10.35
N GLY A 386 13.44 12.86 11.40
CA GLY A 386 13.03 13.78 12.46
C GLY A 386 11.71 14.49 12.14
N THR A 387 11.17 15.21 13.11
CA THR A 387 9.93 16.01 12.96
C THR A 387 10.28 17.48 12.67
N GLY A 388 9.39 18.18 11.96
CA GLY A 388 9.55 19.59 11.57
C GLY A 388 8.35 20.45 12.01
N ASP A 389 8.64 21.58 12.67
CA ASP A 389 7.66 22.56 13.18
C ASP A 389 7.41 23.74 12.22
N LEU A 390 8.10 23.75 11.08
CA LEU A 390 8.08 24.84 10.11
C LEU A 390 6.74 24.90 9.35
N ALA A 391 6.31 26.12 9.01
CA ALA A 391 5.11 26.30 8.19
C ALA A 391 5.30 25.64 6.81
N GLY A 392 4.52 24.59 6.54
CA GLY A 392 4.57 23.82 5.30
C GLY A 392 5.39 22.53 5.36
N THR A 393 5.99 22.16 6.50
CA THR A 393 6.43 20.78 6.73
C THR A 393 5.26 19.92 7.20
N TYR A 394 5.18 18.69 6.71
CA TYR A 394 4.24 17.65 7.16
C TYR A 394 5.05 16.56 7.86
N SER A 395 4.85 16.40 9.16
CA SER A 395 5.55 15.39 9.95
C SER A 395 4.70 14.12 10.13
N VAL A 396 5.36 12.98 10.24
CA VAL A 396 4.80 11.64 10.50
C VAL A 396 5.66 10.91 11.53
N TYR A 397 5.03 9.99 12.27
CA TYR A 397 5.72 8.91 12.98
C TYR A 397 5.35 7.59 12.31
N GLY A 398 6.27 6.64 12.29
CA GLY A 398 5.92 5.26 11.99
C GLY A 398 5.07 4.62 13.09
N VAL A 399 4.53 3.45 12.80
CA VAL A 399 3.65 2.72 13.70
C VAL A 399 4.40 1.55 14.32
N GLU A 400 4.59 1.65 15.63
CA GLU A 400 5.51 0.83 16.39
C GLU A 400 4.79 0.04 17.50
N LYS A 401 5.43 -1.01 18.03
CA LYS A 401 4.93 -1.94 19.06
C LYS A 401 4.90 -1.34 20.45
N THR A 402 4.19 -0.24 20.58
CA THR A 402 4.21 0.60 21.76
C THR A 402 2.80 1.05 22.15
N TRP A 403 2.74 1.89 23.17
CA TRP A 403 1.51 2.50 23.65
C TRP A 403 1.19 3.76 22.84
N GLY A 404 -0.05 3.89 22.37
CA GLY A 404 -0.58 5.13 21.78
C GLY A 404 -1.60 5.78 22.70
N VAL A 405 -1.71 7.11 22.70
CA VAL A 405 -2.72 7.84 23.49
C VAL A 405 -4.11 7.61 22.90
N SER A 406 -5.06 7.12 23.70
CA SER A 406 -6.45 6.82 23.29
C SER A 406 -7.49 7.76 23.90
N GLU A 407 -7.16 8.50 24.97
CA GLU A 407 -7.97 9.63 25.44
C GLU A 407 -7.10 10.63 26.22
N ILE A 408 -7.35 11.93 26.03
CA ILE A 408 -6.87 12.99 26.94
C ILE A 408 -8.04 13.87 27.35
N ALA A 409 -8.16 14.14 28.65
CA ALA A 409 -9.24 14.97 29.20
C ALA A 409 -8.71 16.06 30.14
N MET A 410 -9.26 17.26 29.99
CA MET A 410 -8.96 18.42 30.83
C MET A 410 -10.16 18.76 31.73
N ARG A 411 -9.87 19.05 33.00
CA ARG A 411 -10.76 19.73 33.93
C ARG A 411 -10.21 21.11 34.30
N VAL A 412 -11.00 22.15 34.13
CA VAL A 412 -10.72 23.48 34.69
C VAL A 412 -11.60 23.70 35.91
N LYS A 413 -11.01 23.71 37.11
CA LYS A 413 -11.71 24.13 38.33
C LYS A 413 -11.56 25.63 38.52
N ALA A 414 -12.68 26.35 38.48
CA ALA A 414 -12.76 27.77 38.76
C ALA A 414 -13.37 27.97 40.16
N GLU A 415 -12.59 28.52 41.10
CA GLU A 415 -13.00 28.73 42.48
C GLU A 415 -13.08 30.23 42.80
N VAL A 416 -14.30 30.72 43.02
CA VAL A 416 -14.57 32.10 43.43
C VAL A 416 -14.19 32.25 44.89
N ILE A 417 -13.08 32.94 45.15
CA ILE A 417 -12.61 33.27 46.49
C ILE A 417 -13.47 34.42 47.02
N THR A 418 -14.15 34.16 48.13
CA THR A 418 -14.89 35.18 48.86
C THR A 418 -14.11 35.61 50.10
N THR A 419 -13.98 36.91 50.30
CA THR A 419 -13.50 37.45 51.58
C THR A 419 -14.68 37.63 52.53
N PRO A 420 -14.56 37.22 53.81
CA PRO A 420 -15.49 37.69 54.84
C PRO A 420 -15.48 39.22 54.87
N ALA A 421 -16.65 39.86 54.86
CA ALA A 421 -16.68 41.31 55.06
C ALA A 421 -16.04 41.66 56.42
N PRO A 422 -15.37 42.83 56.55
CA PRO A 422 -14.65 43.20 57.77
C PRO A 422 -15.51 43.04 59.03
N PRO A 423 -15.00 42.37 60.09
CA PRO A 423 -15.80 42.12 61.29
C PRO A 423 -16.17 43.43 61.99
N GLY A 424 -17.47 43.65 62.16
CA GLY A 424 -18.02 44.82 62.86
C GLY A 424 -18.68 45.89 61.97
N THR A 425 -18.72 45.71 60.65
CA THR A 425 -19.41 46.61 59.71
C THR A 425 -20.56 45.92 58.98
N CYS A 426 -21.79 46.36 59.21
CA CYS A 426 -22.98 45.94 58.47
C CYS A 426 -23.61 47.09 57.66
N THR A 427 -24.43 46.77 56.66
CA THR A 427 -25.39 47.72 56.09
C THR A 427 -26.68 47.66 56.89
N VAL A 428 -27.30 48.83 57.12
CA VAL A 428 -28.55 48.96 57.88
C VAL A 428 -29.49 49.87 57.14
N ALA A 429 -30.62 49.35 56.66
CA ALA A 429 -31.67 50.11 56.01
C ALA A 429 -33.03 49.80 56.65
N GLY A 430 -33.85 50.81 56.96
CA GLY A 430 -35.24 50.59 57.38
C GLY A 430 -35.79 51.66 58.31
N ASP A 431 -37.09 51.57 58.54
CA ASP A 431 -37.86 52.55 59.31
C ASP A 431 -38.43 51.92 60.58
N ILE A 432 -38.00 52.44 61.74
CA ILE A 432 -38.39 51.91 63.05
C ILE A 432 -39.23 52.91 63.84
N ASN A 433 -40.30 52.40 64.43
CA ASN A 433 -41.16 53.11 65.37
C ASN A 433 -40.48 53.13 66.74
N ILE A 434 -40.42 54.30 67.36
CA ILE A 434 -39.63 54.54 68.56
C ILE A 434 -40.47 55.22 69.63
N ASN A 435 -40.05 55.04 70.89
CA ASN A 435 -40.63 55.77 72.01
C ASN A 435 -39.51 56.56 72.72
N PRO A 436 -39.26 57.83 72.35
CA PRO A 436 -38.14 58.60 72.86
C PRO A 436 -38.19 58.78 74.39
N GLY A 437 -37.18 58.25 75.09
CA GLY A 437 -37.05 58.33 76.54
C GLY A 437 -35.75 59.01 76.99
N THR A 438 -35.68 59.28 78.29
CA THR A 438 -34.53 59.91 78.97
C THR A 438 -33.90 59.04 80.05
N SER A 439 -34.51 57.91 80.42
CA SER A 439 -33.92 56.94 81.34
C SER A 439 -32.81 56.15 80.64
N SER A 440 -31.79 55.70 81.40
CA SER A 440 -30.65 54.95 80.86
C SER A 440 -31.05 53.67 80.11
N SER A 441 -32.21 53.08 80.40
CA SER A 441 -32.75 51.89 79.73
C SER A 441 -33.66 52.18 78.52
N HIS A 442 -33.95 53.44 78.23
CA HIS A 442 -34.81 53.90 77.13
C HIS A 442 -34.30 55.21 76.48
N VAL A 443 -32.99 55.48 76.57
CA VAL A 443 -32.44 56.76 76.11
C VAL A 443 -32.54 56.89 74.60
N PHE A 444 -33.06 58.03 74.13
CA PHE A 444 -33.07 58.39 72.72
C PHE A 444 -32.13 59.56 72.45
N SER A 445 -31.21 59.36 71.49
CA SER A 445 -30.36 60.43 70.97
C SER A 445 -29.88 60.16 69.55
N VAL A 446 -29.87 61.18 68.70
CA VAL A 446 -29.27 61.17 67.37
C VAL A 446 -28.17 62.22 67.31
N ASN A 447 -26.94 61.81 67.05
CA ASN A 447 -25.79 62.69 66.90
C ASN A 447 -25.65 63.10 65.43
N THR A 448 -26.04 64.34 65.12
CA THR A 448 -26.07 64.87 63.75
C THR A 448 -24.96 65.87 63.49
N SER A 449 -24.70 66.19 62.22
CA SER A 449 -23.83 67.30 61.82
C SER A 449 -24.30 68.68 62.33
N ARG A 450 -25.57 68.81 62.73
CA ARG A 450 -26.16 70.04 63.30
C ARG A 450 -26.24 70.02 64.84
N GLY A 451 -25.71 68.98 65.49
CA GLY A 451 -25.74 68.80 66.94
C GLY A 451 -26.57 67.60 67.40
N LEU A 452 -26.80 67.50 68.71
CA LEU A 452 -27.45 66.36 69.35
C LEU A 452 -28.97 66.55 69.43
N ILE A 453 -29.72 65.66 68.78
CA ILE A 453 -31.18 65.56 68.95
C ILE A 453 -31.46 64.55 70.06
N THR A 454 -32.08 64.99 71.15
CA THR A 454 -32.51 64.10 72.25
C THR A 454 -34.03 64.07 72.36
N ARG A 455 -34.56 63.23 73.25
CA ARG A 455 -35.97 63.26 73.64
C ARG A 455 -36.45 64.66 74.03
N ASP A 456 -35.62 65.45 74.71
CA ASP A 456 -35.99 66.80 75.14
C ASP A 456 -35.99 67.79 73.97
N THR A 457 -35.11 67.61 72.97
CA THR A 457 -35.22 68.33 71.68
C THR A 457 -36.59 68.09 71.05
N LEU A 458 -37.06 66.84 71.00
CA LEU A 458 -38.38 66.48 70.46
C LEU A 458 -39.53 67.03 71.31
N GLN A 459 -39.41 67.02 72.63
CA GLN A 459 -40.45 67.56 73.52
C GLN A 459 -40.57 69.09 73.37
N ASN A 460 -39.45 69.80 73.24
CA ASN A 460 -39.43 71.27 73.17
C ASN A 460 -39.93 71.80 71.82
N HIS A 461 -39.65 71.11 70.71
CA HIS A 461 -40.13 71.51 69.38
C HIS A 461 -41.52 70.95 69.03
N GLY A 462 -42.01 69.96 69.80
CA GLY A 462 -43.34 69.37 69.62
C GLY A 462 -43.45 68.39 68.46
N ALA A 463 -44.69 67.98 68.16
CA ALA A 463 -44.99 66.91 67.22
C ALA A 463 -44.69 67.24 65.75
N THR A 464 -44.51 68.52 65.40
CA THR A 464 -44.17 68.97 64.04
C THR A 464 -42.66 68.92 63.75
N PHE A 465 -41.82 68.56 64.73
CA PHE A 465 -40.39 68.44 64.50
C PHE A 465 -40.09 67.24 63.60
N SER A 466 -39.25 67.46 62.58
CA SER A 466 -38.60 66.43 61.79
C SER A 466 -37.12 66.75 61.63
N TYR A 467 -36.32 65.73 61.37
CA TYR A 467 -34.94 65.86 60.96
C TYR A 467 -34.64 64.87 59.84
N GLU A 468 -34.14 65.38 58.73
CA GLU A 468 -33.62 64.62 57.61
C GLU A 468 -32.18 65.08 57.36
N GLY A 469 -31.23 64.15 57.33
CA GLY A 469 -29.82 64.46 57.11
C GLY A 469 -28.86 63.43 57.70
N SER A 470 -27.57 63.80 57.76
CA SER A 470 -26.52 62.90 58.23
C SER A 470 -26.48 62.76 59.76
N ALA A 471 -26.21 61.55 60.22
CA ALA A 471 -25.91 61.19 61.60
C ALA A 471 -24.63 60.35 61.66
N THR A 472 -23.99 60.32 62.82
CA THR A 472 -22.83 59.45 63.13
C THR A 472 -23.16 58.39 64.18
N ARG A 473 -24.21 58.64 64.98
CA ARG A 473 -24.69 57.75 66.04
C ARG A 473 -26.18 57.94 66.27
N VAL A 474 -26.91 56.83 66.33
CA VAL A 474 -28.30 56.76 66.79
C VAL A 474 -28.32 55.88 68.04
N ILE A 475 -28.95 56.34 69.12
CA ILE A 475 -29.32 55.51 70.27
C ILE A 475 -30.84 55.49 70.33
N VAL A 476 -31.41 54.29 70.28
CA VAL A 476 -32.83 54.09 69.98
C VAL A 476 -33.38 52.82 70.63
N ARG A 477 -34.62 52.88 71.12
CA ARG A 477 -35.36 51.70 71.59
C ARG A 477 -36.62 51.50 70.72
N PRO A 478 -36.67 50.44 69.90
CA PRO A 478 -37.84 50.15 69.07
C PRO A 478 -39.09 49.83 69.88
N LYS A 479 -40.25 50.21 69.35
CA LYS A 479 -41.58 49.86 69.88
C LYS A 479 -41.97 48.45 69.43
N ALA A 480 -43.00 47.85 70.03
CA ALA A 480 -43.45 46.49 69.67
C ALA A 480 -43.94 46.35 68.20
N GLN A 481 -44.49 47.43 67.63
CA GLN A 481 -44.87 47.56 66.22
C GLN A 481 -43.78 48.33 65.47
N GLY A 482 -43.43 47.94 64.24
CA GLY A 482 -42.43 48.66 63.42
C GLY A 482 -41.02 48.59 63.99
N ARG A 483 -40.48 47.37 64.17
CA ARG A 483 -39.14 47.12 64.76
C ARG A 483 -38.21 46.33 63.84
N THR A 484 -38.44 46.40 62.54
CA THR A 484 -37.68 45.68 61.52
C THR A 484 -36.65 46.60 60.89
N LEU A 485 -35.40 46.16 60.84
CA LEU A 485 -34.36 46.73 59.98
C LEU A 485 -33.90 45.66 59.00
N VAL A 486 -33.58 46.06 57.77
CA VAL A 486 -32.82 45.23 56.83
C VAL A 486 -31.34 45.41 57.19
N ILE A 487 -30.73 44.36 57.73
CA ILE A 487 -29.32 44.32 58.13
C ILE A 487 -28.61 43.31 57.23
N ASN A 488 -27.56 43.72 56.53
CA ASN A 488 -26.86 42.89 55.53
C ASN A 488 -27.83 42.23 54.52
N GLY A 489 -28.84 42.98 54.07
CA GLY A 489 -29.88 42.48 53.14
C GLY A 489 -30.97 41.60 53.76
N GLN A 490 -30.89 41.21 55.03
CA GLN A 490 -31.91 40.39 55.70
C GLN A 490 -32.76 41.18 56.68
N THR A 491 -34.07 40.91 56.73
CA THR A 491 -35.00 41.55 57.66
C THR A 491 -34.83 41.01 59.09
N VAL A 492 -34.22 41.81 59.96
CA VAL A 492 -34.00 41.51 61.38
C VAL A 492 -35.08 42.21 62.24
N VAL A 493 -35.79 41.44 63.05
CA VAL A 493 -36.79 41.93 64.01
C VAL A 493 -36.10 42.30 65.33
N LEU A 494 -35.87 43.58 65.56
CA LEU A 494 -35.20 44.09 66.76
C LEU A 494 -35.98 43.74 68.04
N GLY A 495 -35.24 43.45 69.11
CA GLY A 495 -35.79 43.26 70.46
C GLY A 495 -36.29 44.56 71.08
N ASN A 496 -37.07 44.45 72.17
CA ASN A 496 -37.48 45.61 72.97
C ASN A 496 -36.35 46.04 73.93
N THR A 497 -35.21 46.44 73.37
CA THR A 497 -34.02 46.93 74.09
C THR A 497 -33.49 48.21 73.43
N THR A 498 -32.57 48.90 74.11
CA THR A 498 -31.92 50.09 73.55
C THR A 498 -30.72 49.66 72.71
N TYR A 499 -30.74 50.00 71.43
CA TYR A 499 -29.64 49.81 70.48
C TYR A 499 -28.88 51.12 70.27
N THR A 500 -27.55 51.05 70.30
CA THR A 500 -26.67 52.06 69.72
C THR A 500 -26.27 51.59 68.33
N ILE A 501 -26.49 52.42 67.32
CA ILE A 501 -26.05 52.23 65.94
C ILE A 501 -25.05 53.35 65.63
N THR A 502 -23.83 53.02 65.23
CA THR A 502 -22.77 53.97 64.84
C THR A 502 -22.27 53.62 63.46
N ALA A 503 -22.07 54.59 62.57
CA ALA A 503 -21.55 54.35 61.22
C ALA A 503 -20.73 55.57 60.74
N PRO A 504 -19.74 55.37 59.84
CA PRO A 504 -19.04 56.48 59.18
C PRO A 504 -19.97 57.26 58.25
N THR A 505 -20.91 56.57 57.58
CA THR A 505 -21.93 57.15 56.71
C THR A 505 -23.31 56.63 57.13
N MET A 506 -24.15 57.53 57.63
CA MET A 506 -25.54 57.25 57.98
C MET A 506 -26.40 58.47 57.67
N SER A 507 -27.46 58.28 56.88
CA SER A 507 -28.58 59.21 56.79
C SER A 507 -29.71 58.72 57.69
N VAL A 508 -30.45 59.68 58.25
CA VAL A 508 -31.64 59.40 59.05
C VAL A 508 -32.77 60.35 58.68
N HIS A 509 -34.01 59.84 58.74
CA HIS A 509 -35.23 60.63 58.61
C HIS A 509 -36.15 60.37 59.82
N LEU A 510 -35.96 61.21 60.83
CA LEU A 510 -36.68 61.23 62.09
C LEU A 510 -37.93 62.12 61.95
N ARG A 511 -39.11 61.56 62.22
CA ARG A 511 -40.40 62.25 62.03
C ARG A 511 -41.48 61.75 62.99
N ASN A 512 -42.52 62.55 63.21
CA ASN A 512 -43.72 62.11 63.92
C ASN A 512 -44.88 61.88 62.93
N LEU A 513 -45.52 60.72 62.99
CA LEU A 513 -46.70 60.42 62.14
C LEU A 513 -48.01 61.00 62.70
N ASN A 514 -47.97 61.71 63.83
CA ASN A 514 -49.10 62.46 64.41
C ASN A 514 -48.71 63.94 64.65
N PRO A 515 -48.40 64.73 63.61
CA PRO A 515 -47.96 66.12 63.75
C PRO A 515 -49.03 67.05 64.37
N GLY A 516 -50.30 66.63 64.39
CA GLY A 516 -51.41 67.37 65.02
C GLY A 516 -51.51 67.20 66.54
N ALA A 517 -50.62 66.45 67.18
CA ALA A 517 -50.63 66.20 68.63
C ALA A 517 -50.40 67.49 69.44
N LYS A 518 -51.43 67.91 70.20
CA LYS A 518 -51.42 69.15 71.01
C LYS A 518 -50.72 69.01 72.37
N LYS A 519 -50.35 67.80 72.77
CA LYS A 519 -49.64 67.48 74.02
C LYS A 519 -48.60 66.40 73.75
N TRP A 520 -47.44 66.47 74.42
CA TRP A 520 -46.35 65.48 74.27
C TRP A 520 -46.82 64.02 74.35
N ALA A 521 -47.74 63.70 75.28
CA ALA A 521 -48.30 62.36 75.44
C ALA A 521 -49.02 61.82 74.18
N GLN A 522 -49.55 62.69 73.32
CA GLN A 522 -50.18 62.31 72.04
C GLN A 522 -49.16 62.10 70.90
N ALA A 523 -47.95 62.66 71.03
CA ALA A 523 -46.86 62.54 70.06
C ALA A 523 -45.91 61.37 70.37
N MET A 524 -45.72 61.06 71.67
CA MET A 524 -44.69 60.16 72.20
C MET A 524 -44.64 58.78 71.51
N GLY A 525 -45.80 58.20 71.21
CA GLY A 525 -45.92 56.86 70.61
C GLY A 525 -45.98 56.82 69.07
N HIS A 526 -45.73 57.93 68.38
CA HIS A 526 -45.85 58.10 66.93
C HIS A 526 -44.54 58.59 66.27
N TRP A 527 -43.43 58.58 66.99
CA TRP A 527 -42.11 58.88 66.43
C TRP A 527 -41.59 57.68 65.62
N TRP A 528 -41.05 57.96 64.44
CA TRP A 528 -40.37 57.00 63.57
C TRP A 528 -39.02 57.57 63.16
N ILE A 529 -38.04 56.69 63.01
CA ILE A 529 -36.74 57.03 62.44
C ILE A 529 -36.39 56.01 61.35
N GLU A 530 -36.31 56.51 60.14
CA GLU A 530 -35.68 55.82 59.03
C GLU A 530 -34.17 55.95 59.18
N ILE A 531 -33.45 54.85 59.00
CA ILE A 531 -32.00 54.77 59.10
C ILE A 531 -31.51 54.10 57.83
N ASN A 532 -30.57 54.74 57.13
CA ASN A 532 -29.82 54.14 56.04
C ASN A 532 -28.32 54.38 56.31
N ALA A 533 -27.60 53.32 56.65
CA ALA A 533 -26.21 53.36 57.11
C ALA A 533 -25.35 52.29 56.44
N VAL A 534 -24.13 52.67 56.09
CA VAL A 534 -23.08 51.79 55.55
C VAL A 534 -21.90 51.79 56.51
N GLY A 535 -21.33 50.62 56.78
CA GLY A 535 -20.27 50.47 57.77
C GLY A 535 -20.77 50.60 59.22
N ALA A 536 -22.01 50.20 59.48
CA ALA A 536 -22.62 50.34 60.79
C ALA A 536 -22.16 49.26 61.78
N ALA A 537 -21.99 49.65 63.05
CA ALA A 537 -21.88 48.75 64.20
C ALA A 537 -23.11 48.94 65.09
N ILE A 538 -23.70 47.83 65.55
CA ILE A 538 -24.91 47.83 66.39
C ILE A 538 -24.59 47.19 67.75
N THR A 539 -25.04 47.80 68.84
CA THR A 539 -24.82 47.27 70.21
C THR A 539 -26.06 47.49 71.09
N PRO A 540 -26.60 46.46 71.78
CA PRO A 540 -26.20 45.05 71.71
C PRO A 540 -26.49 44.46 70.32
N ASP A 541 -25.88 43.32 70.00
CA ASP A 541 -26.12 42.60 68.75
C ASP A 541 -27.62 42.23 68.63
N PRO A 542 -28.34 42.66 67.57
CA PRO A 542 -29.72 42.25 67.32
C PRO A 542 -29.88 40.82 66.77
N GLY A 543 -28.78 40.08 66.58
CA GLY A 543 -28.72 38.85 65.78
C GLY A 543 -28.31 39.16 64.35
N ILE A 544 -27.22 39.90 64.17
CA ILE A 544 -26.66 40.27 62.87
C ILE A 544 -26.37 38.99 62.07
N PRO A 545 -26.97 38.79 60.89
CA PRO A 545 -26.60 37.69 60.01
C PRO A 545 -25.12 37.83 59.63
N PRO A 546 -24.38 36.72 59.47
CA PRO A 546 -23.03 36.79 58.93
C PRO A 546 -23.06 37.58 57.63
N ALA A 547 -22.14 38.55 57.50
CA ALA A 547 -22.10 39.39 56.31
C ALA A 547 -21.92 38.49 55.08
N ILE A 548 -22.69 38.80 54.02
CA ILE A 548 -22.65 38.05 52.77
C ILE A 548 -21.19 38.08 52.28
N PRO A 549 -20.53 36.91 52.11
CA PRO A 549 -19.16 36.87 51.63
C PRO A 549 -19.07 37.51 50.25
N VAL A 550 -18.14 38.44 50.07
CA VAL A 550 -18.00 39.19 48.82
C VAL A 550 -16.98 38.46 47.94
N PRO A 551 -17.31 38.09 46.69
CA PRO A 551 -16.32 37.56 45.76
C PRO A 551 -15.28 38.65 45.46
N THR A 552 -14.00 38.29 45.47
CA THR A 552 -12.88 39.25 45.31
C THR A 552 -11.77 38.74 44.40
N ALA A 553 -11.54 37.43 44.37
CA ALA A 553 -10.54 36.81 43.53
C ALA A 553 -11.06 35.54 42.88
N LEU A 554 -10.52 35.18 41.71
CA LEU A 554 -10.81 33.94 41.01
C LEU A 554 -9.56 33.06 40.98
N LYS A 555 -9.67 31.85 41.51
CA LYS A 555 -8.61 30.84 41.45
C LYS A 555 -8.91 29.83 40.35
N ILE A 556 -7.99 29.69 39.41
CA ILE A 556 -8.07 28.71 38.33
C ILE A 556 -7.07 27.58 38.61
N THR A 557 -7.56 26.36 38.70
CA THR A 557 -6.74 25.15 38.81
C THR A 557 -7.11 24.17 37.69
N PRO A 558 -6.28 24.07 36.64
CA PRO A 558 -6.37 23.01 35.65
C PRO A 558 -6.07 21.64 36.26
N GLY A 559 -6.43 20.58 35.55
CA GLY A 559 -6.04 19.22 35.89
C GLY A 559 -6.46 18.25 34.81
N PHE A 560 -5.83 17.08 34.78
CA PHE A 560 -5.85 16.23 33.58
C PHE A 560 -6.04 14.76 33.92
N LYS A 561 -6.64 14.03 32.97
CA LYS A 561 -6.66 12.57 32.90
C LYS A 561 -6.12 12.16 31.53
N ALA A 562 -5.50 10.98 31.47
CA ALA A 562 -5.05 10.36 30.23
C ALA A 562 -5.38 8.86 30.22
N GLU A 563 -5.61 8.34 29.02
CA GLU A 563 -5.69 6.92 28.68
C GLU A 563 -4.74 6.64 27.51
N VAL A 564 -4.09 5.48 27.56
CA VAL A 564 -3.29 4.92 26.47
C VAL A 564 -3.76 3.51 26.17
N PHE A 565 -3.65 3.12 24.91
CA PHE A 565 -3.96 1.81 24.41
C PHE A 565 -2.73 1.14 23.82
N TYR A 566 -2.53 -0.13 24.15
CA TYR A 566 -1.56 -1.01 23.51
C TYR A 566 -2.34 -2.08 22.73
N PRO A 567 -2.37 -2.03 21.39
CA PRO A 567 -3.20 -2.91 20.55
C PRO A 567 -2.55 -4.26 20.19
N PHE A 568 -1.35 -4.55 20.69
CA PHE A 568 -0.61 -5.77 20.36
C PHE A 568 -0.75 -6.85 21.45
N GLY A 569 -1.94 -6.93 22.07
CA GLY A 569 -2.29 -7.89 23.13
C GLY A 569 -1.98 -7.43 24.57
N ALA A 570 -1.58 -8.38 25.42
CA ALA A 570 -1.33 -8.11 26.84
C ALA A 570 0.02 -7.41 27.06
N ALA A 571 -0.01 -6.15 27.48
CA ALA A 571 1.17 -5.39 27.90
C ALA A 571 1.39 -5.46 29.41
N ASP A 572 2.63 -5.28 29.85
CA ASP A 572 2.93 -4.93 31.24
C ASP A 572 2.72 -3.41 31.42
N PRO A 573 1.78 -2.95 32.28
CA PRO A 573 1.62 -1.53 32.58
C PRO A 573 2.90 -0.87 33.13
N GLY A 574 3.82 -1.66 33.70
CA GLY A 574 5.15 -1.20 34.14
C GLY A 574 6.13 -0.88 33.01
N SER A 575 5.82 -1.23 31.75
CA SER A 575 6.58 -0.79 30.57
C SER A 575 6.32 0.68 30.21
N LEU A 576 5.18 1.21 30.66
CA LEU A 576 4.80 2.60 30.48
C LEU A 576 5.66 3.50 31.38
N GLY A 577 6.24 4.56 30.83
CA GLY A 577 7.02 5.53 31.59
C GLY A 577 6.14 6.64 32.14
N THR A 578 5.98 7.71 31.36
CA THR A 578 5.32 8.94 31.81
C THR A 578 4.55 9.62 30.68
N ILE A 579 3.37 10.14 31.00
CA ILE A 579 2.65 11.10 30.13
C ILE A 579 2.90 12.50 30.65
N GLU A 580 3.41 13.38 29.80
CA GLU A 580 3.57 14.80 30.04
C GLU A 580 2.56 15.57 29.19
N VAL A 581 1.83 16.52 29.81
CA VAL A 581 0.89 17.41 29.12
C VAL A 581 1.34 18.85 29.30
N SER A 582 1.51 19.58 28.20
CA SER A 582 1.75 21.02 28.16
C SER A 582 0.44 21.75 27.88
N TYR A 583 0.12 22.80 28.63
CA TYR A 583 -1.20 23.44 28.59
C TYR A 583 -1.15 24.95 28.87
N THR A 584 -2.22 25.63 28.46
CA THR A 584 -2.50 27.04 28.78
C THR A 584 -4.00 27.23 29.00
N VAL A 585 -4.40 27.78 30.15
CA VAL A 585 -5.80 28.13 30.47
C VAL A 585 -5.90 29.60 30.80
N LEU A 586 -6.69 30.35 30.02
CA LEU A 586 -6.93 31.78 30.17
C LEU A 586 -8.37 32.03 30.66
N ALA A 587 -8.49 32.78 31.76
CA ALA A 587 -9.77 33.22 32.29
C ALA A 587 -9.87 34.75 32.26
N GLU A 588 -10.98 35.26 31.75
CA GLU A 588 -11.33 36.68 31.73
C GLU A 588 -12.38 36.97 32.80
N THR A 589 -12.30 38.16 33.39
CA THR A 589 -13.18 38.58 34.50
C THR A 589 -13.97 39.83 34.16
N ALA A 590 -15.03 40.08 34.93
CA ALA A 590 -15.90 41.24 34.75
C ALA A 590 -15.22 42.60 34.97
N THR A 591 -14.10 42.62 35.70
CA THR A 591 -13.28 43.82 35.92
C THR A 591 -12.31 44.10 34.77
N GLY A 592 -12.17 43.16 33.82
CA GLY A 592 -11.23 43.23 32.71
C GLY A 592 -9.85 42.62 33.03
N GLU A 593 -9.67 42.08 34.24
CA GLU A 593 -8.48 41.34 34.62
C GLU A 593 -8.45 39.97 33.94
N VAL A 594 -7.26 39.52 33.56
CA VAL A 594 -7.01 38.27 32.85
C VAL A 594 -5.97 37.44 33.60
N GLY A 595 -6.29 36.18 33.88
CA GLY A 595 -5.36 35.21 34.45
C GLY A 595 -4.99 34.14 33.44
N THR A 596 -3.73 33.69 33.46
CA THR A 596 -3.24 32.61 32.61
C THR A 596 -2.52 31.55 33.45
N ALA A 597 -3.16 30.40 33.63
CA ALA A 597 -2.54 29.21 34.22
C ALA A 597 -1.89 28.39 33.10
N GLN A 598 -0.56 28.32 33.08
CA GLN A 598 0.21 27.60 32.04
C GLN A 598 1.32 26.75 32.66
N GLY A 599 1.73 25.68 31.98
CA GLY A 599 2.84 24.84 32.39
C GLY A 599 2.79 23.42 31.83
N ASN A 600 3.61 22.55 32.42
CA ASN A 600 3.63 21.12 32.12
C ASN A 600 3.21 20.33 33.36
N ILE A 601 2.49 19.22 33.15
CA ILE A 601 2.06 18.29 34.21
C ILE A 601 2.37 16.86 33.79
N THR A 602 2.92 16.06 34.71
CA THR A 602 3.10 14.61 34.52
C THR A 602 1.89 13.89 35.11
N ILE A 603 1.24 13.07 34.30
CA ILE A 603 0.10 12.21 34.67
C ILE A 603 0.66 10.80 34.92
N SER A 604 0.25 10.18 36.03
CA SER A 604 0.55 8.77 36.29
C SER A 604 -0.69 7.91 36.02
N LEU A 605 -0.52 6.81 35.30
CA LEU A 605 -1.61 5.87 35.04
C LEU A 605 -1.64 4.86 36.18
N ASP A 606 -2.73 4.87 36.95
CA ASP A 606 -2.89 4.12 38.19
C ASP A 606 -3.75 2.86 38.02
N SER A 607 -4.34 2.71 36.83
CA SER A 607 -5.34 1.70 36.49
C SER A 607 -5.03 1.10 35.13
N SER A 608 -5.33 -0.19 34.96
CA SER A 608 -5.21 -0.88 33.67
C SER A 608 -6.30 -1.93 33.52
N VAL A 609 -6.81 -2.11 32.30
CA VAL A 609 -7.82 -3.13 31.97
C VAL A 609 -7.46 -3.82 30.65
N PRO A 610 -7.48 -5.17 30.59
CA PRO A 610 -7.36 -5.87 29.31
C PRO A 610 -8.63 -5.67 28.49
N THR A 611 -8.47 -5.41 27.20
CA THR A 611 -9.57 -5.38 26.22
C THR A 611 -9.55 -6.66 25.38
N GLU A 612 -10.42 -6.76 24.37
CA GLU A 612 -10.45 -7.92 23.46
C GLU A 612 -9.13 -8.07 22.67
N ASP A 613 -8.52 -6.95 22.29
CA ASP A 613 -7.36 -6.90 21.39
C ASP A 613 -6.07 -6.40 22.06
N GLY A 614 -6.13 -5.98 23.32
CA GLY A 614 -5.05 -5.17 23.86
C GLY A 614 -5.13 -4.88 25.36
N THR A 615 -4.43 -3.83 25.76
CA THR A 615 -4.39 -3.35 27.14
C THR A 615 -4.63 -1.86 27.16
N LEU A 616 -5.60 -1.40 27.95
CA LEU A 616 -5.73 0.01 28.32
C LEU A 616 -5.00 0.28 29.63
N ALA A 617 -4.32 1.42 29.72
CA ALA A 617 -3.88 2.00 30.98
C ALA A 617 -4.42 3.43 31.07
N PHE A 618 -4.85 3.85 32.26
CA PHE A 618 -5.48 5.16 32.47
C PHE A 618 -5.30 5.70 33.89
N SER A 619 -5.58 7.00 34.04
CA SER A 619 -5.70 7.68 35.32
C SER A 619 -7.14 7.65 35.83
N SER A 620 -7.39 7.03 36.99
CA SER A 620 -8.72 6.95 37.59
C SER A 620 -9.33 8.33 37.92
N ASP A 621 -8.47 9.28 38.33
CA ASP A 621 -8.87 10.60 38.82
C ASP A 621 -8.07 11.73 38.16
N TYR A 622 -8.61 12.95 38.16
CA TYR A 622 -7.95 14.13 37.58
C TYR A 622 -6.77 14.59 38.43
N TYR A 623 -5.57 14.64 37.84
CA TYR A 623 -4.35 15.15 38.46
C TYR A 623 -4.41 16.69 38.58
N MET A 624 -4.48 17.21 39.82
CA MET A 624 -4.67 18.63 40.14
C MET A 624 -3.40 19.33 40.68
N ASN A 625 -2.22 18.77 40.41
CA ASN A 625 -0.91 19.36 40.73
C ASN A 625 -0.42 20.36 39.66
N ALA A 626 -1.29 20.74 38.72
CA ALA A 626 -1.04 21.79 37.74
C ALA A 626 -0.76 23.16 38.40
N ASN A 627 -0.04 24.03 37.68
CA ASN A 627 0.12 25.43 38.07
C ASN A 627 -1.26 26.09 38.19
N THR A 628 -1.51 26.68 39.36
CA THR A 628 -2.74 27.40 39.69
C THR A 628 -2.51 28.89 39.54
N GLU A 629 -3.46 29.59 38.92
CA GLU A 629 -3.46 31.04 38.82
C GLU A 629 -4.51 31.67 39.77
N VAL A 630 -4.25 32.87 40.29
CA VAL A 630 -5.17 33.59 41.18
C VAL A 630 -5.31 35.03 40.72
N ILE A 631 -6.41 35.30 40.02
CA ILE A 631 -6.78 36.64 39.58
C ILE A 631 -7.29 37.41 40.80
N ILE A 632 -6.48 38.34 41.30
CA ILE A 632 -6.86 39.32 42.31
C ILE A 632 -7.76 40.37 41.67
N ASP A 633 -8.69 40.95 42.43
CA ASP A 633 -9.65 41.96 41.97
C ASP A 633 -10.49 41.50 40.75
N ALA A 634 -10.74 40.18 40.65
CA ALA A 634 -11.56 39.55 39.62
C ALA A 634 -13.03 39.98 39.64
N PHE A 635 -13.49 40.53 40.77
CA PHE A 635 -14.90 40.85 40.98
C PHE A 635 -15.06 42.20 41.70
N ASP A 636 -15.93 43.06 41.18
CA ASP A 636 -16.32 44.31 41.83
C ASP A 636 -17.85 44.40 41.94
N VAL A 637 -18.36 44.02 43.12
CA VAL A 637 -19.78 44.09 43.48
C VAL A 637 -20.26 45.51 43.82
N SER A 638 -19.37 46.51 43.83
CA SER A 638 -19.73 47.90 44.10
C SER A 638 -20.23 48.65 42.85
N LEU A 639 -19.94 48.11 41.66
CA LEU A 639 -20.42 48.65 40.38
C LEU A 639 -21.92 48.40 40.16
N THR A 640 -22.51 49.15 39.23
CA THR A 640 -23.92 49.00 38.84
C THR A 640 -24.01 49.00 37.30
N PRO A 641 -24.25 47.85 36.65
CA PRO A 641 -24.42 46.52 37.24
C PRO A 641 -23.13 46.01 37.91
N PRO A 642 -23.21 45.05 38.86
CA PRO A 642 -22.05 44.39 39.44
C PRO A 642 -21.13 43.79 38.38
N ALA A 643 -19.82 43.86 38.61
CA ALA A 643 -18.84 43.11 37.86
C ALA A 643 -18.56 41.79 38.60
N ASP A 644 -19.51 40.85 38.54
CA ASP A 644 -19.53 39.62 39.35
C ASP A 644 -19.36 38.32 38.53
N TRP A 645 -18.96 38.42 37.26
CA TRP A 645 -18.82 37.30 36.34
C TRP A 645 -17.37 37.00 35.93
N TYR A 646 -17.13 35.77 35.50
CA TYR A 646 -15.93 35.35 34.76
C TYR A 646 -16.30 34.44 33.60
N THR A 647 -15.34 34.19 32.71
CA THR A 647 -15.42 33.14 31.70
C THR A 647 -14.05 32.50 31.48
N ILE A 648 -14.00 31.19 31.20
CA ILE A 648 -12.78 30.56 30.66
C ILE A 648 -12.76 30.87 29.16
N ALA A 649 -12.00 31.88 28.76
CA ALA A 649 -11.95 32.31 27.37
C ALA A 649 -11.11 31.38 26.49
N ASN A 650 -10.21 30.59 27.09
CA ASN A 650 -9.30 29.70 26.38
C ASN A 650 -8.83 28.57 27.30
N ALA A 651 -8.78 27.33 26.82
CA ALA A 651 -8.29 26.18 27.57
C ALA A 651 -7.62 25.20 26.60
N LYS A 652 -6.32 25.40 26.37
CA LYS A 652 -5.52 24.64 25.40
C LYS A 652 -4.77 23.47 26.02
N ILE A 653 -4.70 22.38 25.27
CA ILE A 653 -3.58 21.44 25.35
C ILE A 653 -2.63 21.80 24.21
N LEU A 654 -1.41 22.22 24.55
CA LEU A 654 -0.38 22.57 23.58
C LEU A 654 0.29 21.31 23.03
N ALA A 655 0.64 20.38 23.95
CA ALA A 655 1.30 19.13 23.62
C ALA A 655 0.91 18.03 24.61
N VAL A 656 0.83 16.78 24.13
CA VAL A 656 0.91 15.57 24.96
C VAL A 656 2.15 14.80 24.50
N THR A 657 2.94 14.28 25.42
CA THR A 657 4.12 13.46 25.12
C THR A 657 4.13 12.24 26.02
N LEU A 658 4.05 11.06 25.41
CA LEU A 658 4.16 9.80 26.09
C LEU A 658 5.58 9.25 25.94
N LYS A 659 6.14 8.79 27.07
CA LYS A 659 7.47 8.19 27.12
C LYS A 659 7.41 6.79 27.70
N ASN A 660 8.21 5.88 27.18
CA ASN A 660 8.41 4.55 27.76
C ASN A 660 9.23 4.61 29.06
N ALA A 661 9.38 3.48 29.75
CA ALA A 661 10.12 3.41 31.01
C ALA A 661 11.60 3.86 30.93
N ASP A 662 12.22 3.78 29.75
CA ASP A 662 13.58 4.25 29.47
C ASP A 662 13.66 5.75 29.13
N GLY A 663 12.51 6.42 29.00
CA GLY A 663 12.40 7.86 28.75
C GLY A 663 12.40 8.27 27.27
N HIS A 664 12.36 7.30 26.34
CA HIS A 664 12.19 7.57 24.91
C HIS A 664 10.74 7.98 24.64
N VAL A 665 10.56 8.96 23.74
CA VAL A 665 9.22 9.34 23.26
C VAL A 665 8.69 8.21 22.39
N VAL A 666 7.47 7.77 22.69
CA VAL A 666 6.76 6.72 21.94
C VAL A 666 5.41 7.18 21.37
N ASP A 667 4.93 8.34 21.79
CA ASP A 667 3.83 9.06 21.14
C ASP A 667 3.93 10.57 21.48
N SER A 668 3.54 11.45 20.57
CA SER A 668 3.62 12.91 20.73
C SER A 668 2.59 13.66 19.89
N LEU A 669 1.75 14.45 20.56
CA LEU A 669 0.52 15.03 20.02
C LEU A 669 0.43 16.55 20.20
N PRO A 670 0.17 17.34 19.14
CA PRO A 670 0.39 16.97 17.75
C PRO A 670 1.88 16.65 17.49
N ILE A 671 2.19 16.02 16.36
CA ILE A 671 3.60 15.84 15.97
C ILE A 671 4.23 17.23 15.76
N ALA A 672 5.48 17.38 16.22
CA ALA A 672 6.22 18.65 16.25
C ALA A 672 5.62 19.77 17.15
N ALA A 673 4.78 19.42 18.14
CA ALA A 673 4.36 20.36 19.17
C ALA A 673 5.56 20.93 19.96
N GLY A 674 5.80 22.24 19.87
CA GLY A 674 6.86 22.91 20.64
C GLY A 674 7.48 24.19 20.05
N GLY A 675 7.16 24.54 18.79
CA GLY A 675 7.67 25.76 18.14
C GLY A 675 6.84 27.03 18.38
N ASP A 676 7.38 28.18 17.98
CA ASP A 676 6.68 29.49 17.93
C ASP A 676 5.51 29.52 16.91
N THR A 677 5.29 28.42 16.17
CA THR A 677 4.34 28.32 15.04
C THR A 677 2.89 28.12 15.44
N GLY A 678 2.60 27.87 16.72
CA GLY A 678 1.24 27.91 17.26
C GLY A 678 0.39 26.67 16.98
N LEU A 679 1.00 25.53 16.64
CA LEU A 679 0.31 24.23 16.67
C LEU A 679 -0.08 23.90 18.12
N TYR A 680 -1.32 23.46 18.30
CA TYR A 680 -1.86 22.97 19.58
C TYR A 680 -2.80 21.80 19.32
N LEU A 681 -2.97 20.93 20.32
CA LEU A 681 -3.84 19.76 20.21
C LEU A 681 -5.33 20.16 20.25
N CYS A 682 -5.69 21.12 21.10
CA CYS A 682 -7.06 21.67 21.21
C CYS A 682 -7.10 23.06 21.88
N ASP A 683 -8.23 23.76 21.75
CA ASP A 683 -8.53 25.07 22.33
C ASP A 683 -10.03 25.26 22.69
N TRP A 684 -10.41 24.93 23.93
CA TRP A 684 -11.80 25.04 24.36
C TRP A 684 -12.16 26.37 25.04
N GLY A 685 -13.33 26.92 24.72
CA GLY A 685 -13.93 28.07 25.41
C GLY A 685 -15.09 27.69 26.35
N GLN A 686 -15.38 28.53 27.34
CA GLN A 686 -16.62 28.41 28.12
C GLN A 686 -17.80 29.02 27.35
N ALA A 687 -18.87 28.25 27.20
CA ALA A 687 -20.16 28.78 26.75
C ALA A 687 -20.73 29.78 27.78
N GLY A 688 -20.61 31.08 27.49
CA GLY A 688 -21.19 32.15 28.30
C GLY A 688 -20.30 32.58 29.48
N ARG A 689 -20.93 32.77 30.66
CA ARG A 689 -20.30 33.39 31.84
C ARG A 689 -20.81 32.75 33.13
N SER A 690 -19.95 32.70 34.15
CA SER A 690 -20.27 32.17 35.49
C SER A 690 -20.08 33.24 36.57
N THR A 691 -20.92 33.21 37.62
CA THR A 691 -20.85 34.10 38.79
C THR A 691 -20.57 33.34 40.11
N SER A 692 -20.28 32.04 40.01
CA SER A 692 -20.01 31.13 41.12
C SER A 692 -18.92 30.14 40.76
N SER A 693 -18.33 29.49 41.78
CA SER A 693 -17.37 28.41 41.58
C SER A 693 -17.98 27.29 40.73
N ALA A 694 -17.24 26.83 39.73
CA ALA A 694 -17.67 25.81 38.79
C ALA A 694 -16.52 24.86 38.42
N MET A 695 -16.86 23.74 37.79
CA MET A 695 -15.91 22.85 37.15
C MET A 695 -16.33 22.69 35.69
N PHE A 696 -15.34 22.82 34.81
CA PHE A 696 -15.49 22.70 33.37
C PHE A 696 -14.66 21.53 32.88
N TYR A 697 -15.13 20.82 31.86
CA TYR A 697 -14.55 19.56 31.39
C TYR A 697 -14.53 19.52 29.87
N SER A 698 -13.48 18.93 29.31
CA SER A 698 -13.48 18.48 27.91
C SER A 698 -12.63 17.22 27.79
N SER A 699 -12.92 16.40 26.79
CA SER A 699 -12.20 15.17 26.48
C SER A 699 -12.06 15.04 24.96
N MET A 700 -10.97 14.44 24.52
CA MET A 700 -10.76 14.06 23.14
C MET A 700 -10.11 12.69 23.07
N SER A 701 -10.57 11.89 22.11
CA SER A 701 -10.05 10.57 21.80
C SER A 701 -9.70 10.54 20.32
N PRO A 702 -8.55 10.00 19.90
CA PRO A 702 -8.34 9.76 18.49
C PRO A 702 -9.25 8.62 18.04
N LYS A 703 -9.39 8.49 16.72
CA LYS A 703 -10.08 7.42 16.01
C LYS A 703 -9.18 6.22 15.76
N ASP A 704 -7.88 6.42 15.94
CA ASP A 704 -6.81 5.42 15.88
C ASP A 704 -5.68 5.90 16.83
N PRO A 705 -5.33 5.19 17.92
CA PRO A 705 -4.29 5.62 18.85
C PRO A 705 -2.87 5.53 18.29
N LEU A 706 -2.68 4.90 17.14
CA LEU A 706 -1.41 4.82 16.41
C LEU A 706 -1.35 5.82 15.24
N ALA A 707 -2.46 6.49 14.92
CA ALA A 707 -2.55 7.53 13.89
C ALA A 707 -3.30 8.76 14.43
N ASN A 708 -2.72 9.41 15.43
CA ASN A 708 -3.30 10.50 16.23
C ASN A 708 -2.56 11.85 16.03
N ASP A 709 -1.76 11.97 14.96
CA ASP A 709 -0.72 13.00 14.78
C ASP A 709 -1.18 14.47 14.64
N ARG A 710 -2.47 14.71 14.37
CA ARG A 710 -3.03 16.04 14.03
C ARG A 710 -3.30 16.92 15.24
N GLY A 711 -3.04 18.22 15.08
CA GLY A 711 -3.50 19.27 15.98
C GLY A 711 -4.81 19.89 15.51
N GLU A 712 -5.52 20.62 16.36
CA GLU A 712 -6.80 21.25 15.99
C GLU A 712 -6.67 22.29 14.87
N SER A 713 -5.49 22.88 14.71
CA SER A 713 -5.17 23.77 13.58
C SER A 713 -5.13 23.05 12.22
N ASP A 714 -5.05 21.71 12.18
CA ASP A 714 -5.07 20.95 10.92
C ASP A 714 -6.51 20.81 10.37
N PRO A 715 -6.78 21.12 9.09
CA PRO A 715 -8.13 20.99 8.52
C PRO A 715 -8.72 19.57 8.53
N SER A 716 -7.90 18.53 8.75
CA SER A 716 -8.32 17.14 8.90
C SER A 716 -8.41 16.69 10.35
N PHE A 717 -8.29 17.57 11.35
CA PHE A 717 -8.33 17.20 12.75
C PHE A 717 -9.53 16.30 13.10
N ALA A 718 -10.74 16.69 12.67
CA ALA A 718 -11.96 15.89 12.85
C ALA A 718 -11.99 14.55 12.07
N THR A 719 -11.06 14.30 11.14
CA THR A 719 -10.85 12.98 10.50
C THR A 719 -10.15 12.00 11.44
N TYR A 720 -9.30 12.50 12.34
CA TYR A 720 -8.50 11.68 13.26
C TYR A 720 -8.96 11.76 14.72
N TRP A 721 -9.71 12.80 15.11
CA TRP A 721 -10.13 13.04 16.49
C TRP A 721 -11.66 13.10 16.63
N ASP A 722 -12.16 12.59 17.76
CA ASP A 722 -13.49 12.87 18.29
C ASP A 722 -13.36 13.69 19.59
N VAL A 723 -14.01 14.85 19.64
CA VAL A 723 -13.92 15.81 20.76
C VAL A 723 -15.28 15.93 21.45
N ARG A 724 -15.27 15.96 22.79
CA ARG A 724 -16.45 15.93 23.66
C ARG A 724 -16.35 17.07 24.70
N PRO A 725 -17.38 17.94 24.85
CA PRO A 725 -18.70 17.85 24.22
C PRO A 725 -18.70 18.20 22.73
N ASP A 726 -17.82 19.11 22.31
CA ASP A 726 -17.52 19.50 20.93
C ASP A 726 -16.15 20.19 20.90
N ALA A 727 -15.68 20.61 19.72
CA ALA A 727 -14.38 21.24 19.53
C ALA A 727 -14.26 22.63 20.22
N ASP A 728 -15.34 23.41 20.25
CA ASP A 728 -15.30 24.81 20.68
C ASP A 728 -15.56 24.99 22.19
N HIS A 729 -16.26 24.05 22.85
CA HIS A 729 -16.85 24.29 24.18
C HIS A 729 -16.41 23.35 25.30
N LEU A 730 -16.31 23.91 26.50
CA LEU A 730 -16.21 23.18 27.76
C LEU A 730 -17.59 22.75 28.29
N SER A 731 -17.72 21.50 28.72
CA SER A 731 -18.88 20.92 29.40
C SER A 731 -18.92 21.27 30.91
N ALA A 732 -20.11 21.32 31.50
CA ALA A 732 -20.30 21.46 32.95
C ALA A 732 -20.27 20.12 33.73
N SER A 733 -20.21 18.99 33.02
CA SER A 733 -20.06 17.63 33.56
C SER A 733 -18.88 16.91 32.92
N ASP A 734 -18.26 15.98 33.64
CA ASP A 734 -17.22 15.11 33.08
C ASP A 734 -17.78 14.37 31.86
N VAL A 735 -17.04 14.46 30.75
CA VAL A 735 -17.37 13.87 29.44
C VAL A 735 -16.30 12.89 28.97
N SER A 736 -15.34 12.57 29.86
CA SER A 736 -14.33 11.53 29.63
C SER A 736 -14.92 10.12 29.73
N ALA A 737 -14.39 9.17 28.95
CA ALA A 737 -14.80 7.75 28.95
C ALA A 737 -13.67 6.81 29.39
N MET A 738 -12.65 7.35 30.07
CA MET A 738 -11.47 6.66 30.62
C MET A 738 -11.79 5.27 31.20
N GLY A 739 -11.11 4.25 30.66
CA GLY A 739 -11.33 2.84 30.93
C GLY A 739 -12.30 2.16 29.95
N VAL A 740 -12.77 2.85 28.90
CA VAL A 740 -13.69 2.32 27.88
C VAL A 740 -13.27 2.81 26.49
N LEU A 741 -12.93 1.86 25.61
CA LEU A 741 -12.49 2.12 24.23
C LEU A 741 -13.65 2.51 23.28
N GLU A 742 -14.34 3.62 23.58
CA GLU A 742 -15.59 4.00 22.88
C GLU A 742 -15.40 4.51 21.44
N SER A 743 -14.40 5.35 21.17
CA SER A 743 -14.21 6.00 19.85
C SER A 743 -13.58 5.06 18.82
N THR A 744 -12.61 4.25 19.25
CA THR A 744 -11.69 3.48 18.41
C THR A 744 -12.15 2.05 18.12
N LYS A 745 -13.17 1.54 18.81
CA LYS A 745 -13.79 0.21 18.60
C LYS A 745 -12.89 -1.04 18.71
N GLY A 746 -11.58 -0.90 18.84
CA GLY A 746 -10.62 -2.02 18.74
C GLY A 746 -10.32 -2.40 17.30
N TYR A 747 -9.10 -2.89 17.04
CA TYR A 747 -8.64 -3.19 15.68
C TYR A 747 -9.35 -4.42 15.09
N THR A 748 -9.67 -5.45 15.87
CA THR A 748 -10.26 -6.69 15.30
C THR A 748 -11.71 -6.54 14.82
N THR A 749 -12.39 -5.45 15.14
CA THR A 749 -13.76 -5.19 14.67
C THR A 749 -13.85 -4.25 13.46
N ALA A 750 -12.71 -3.72 13.00
CA ALA A 750 -12.64 -2.88 11.81
C ALA A 750 -12.43 -3.72 10.53
N ASP A 751 -12.97 -3.24 9.41
CA ASP A 751 -12.79 -3.86 8.10
C ASP A 751 -11.36 -3.59 7.57
N TYR A 752 -10.68 -4.64 7.10
CA TYR A 752 -9.27 -4.59 6.64
C TYR A 752 -8.31 -4.12 7.74
N CYS A 753 -8.41 -4.75 8.92
CA CYS A 753 -7.71 -4.32 10.11
C CYS A 753 -7.09 -5.48 10.87
N HIS A 754 -5.83 -5.78 10.54
CA HIS A 754 -4.98 -6.71 11.27
C HIS A 754 -3.54 -6.20 11.34
N VAL A 755 -3.39 -5.00 11.93
CA VAL A 755 -2.09 -4.36 12.13
C VAL A 755 -1.24 -5.17 13.12
N GLU A 756 -0.04 -5.55 12.71
CA GLU A 756 0.99 -6.12 13.57
C GLU A 756 2.28 -5.30 13.43
N VAL A 757 3.09 -5.28 14.49
CA VAL A 757 4.49 -4.82 14.43
C VAL A 757 5.36 -5.98 14.86
N LYS A 758 6.31 -6.35 14.00
CA LYS A 758 7.07 -7.60 14.10
C LYS A 758 8.40 -7.42 14.84
N ASN A 759 8.99 -6.22 14.76
CA ASN A 759 10.28 -5.88 15.35
C ASN A 759 11.38 -6.88 14.91
N SER A 760 11.31 -7.26 13.63
CA SER A 760 12.32 -8.04 12.92
C SER A 760 12.02 -8.04 11.42
N PRO A 761 13.03 -8.26 10.55
CA PRO A 761 12.83 -8.21 9.11
C PRO A 761 11.69 -9.14 8.63
N PRO A 762 10.91 -8.72 7.61
CA PRO A 762 9.92 -9.58 7.00
C PRO A 762 10.49 -10.93 6.58
N THR A 763 9.68 -11.98 6.66
CA THR A 763 10.05 -13.34 6.25
C THR A 763 9.27 -13.83 5.04
N ARG A 764 8.09 -13.26 4.78
CA ARG A 764 7.22 -13.42 3.62
C ARG A 764 6.76 -12.08 3.10
N LEU A 765 6.60 -11.96 1.78
CA LEU A 765 6.12 -10.74 1.13
C LEU A 765 4.70 -10.32 1.58
N GLY A 766 3.82 -11.27 1.93
CA GLY A 766 2.48 -10.98 2.46
C GLY A 766 2.45 -10.38 3.87
N GLU A 767 3.58 -10.29 4.57
CA GLU A 767 3.65 -9.56 5.85
C GLU A 767 3.41 -8.06 5.67
N LEU A 768 3.56 -7.54 4.44
CA LEU A 768 3.17 -6.17 4.06
C LEU A 768 1.71 -5.87 4.41
N GLY A 769 0.79 -6.85 4.30
CA GLY A 769 -0.62 -6.70 4.64
C GLY A 769 -0.92 -6.56 6.14
N ARG A 770 0.11 -6.59 6.98
CA ARG A 770 0.02 -6.37 8.44
C ARG A 770 0.59 -5.02 8.85
N VAL A 771 1.23 -4.29 7.93
CA VAL A 771 1.75 -2.95 8.17
C VAL A 771 0.58 -1.98 8.28
N HIS A 772 0.63 -1.04 9.22
CA HIS A 772 -0.39 -0.02 9.39
C HIS A 772 -0.50 0.88 8.14
N SER A 773 -1.73 1.24 7.75
CA SER A 773 -2.00 2.02 6.54
C SER A 773 -1.83 3.54 6.75
N TYR A 774 -2.03 4.31 5.70
CA TYR A 774 -2.25 5.76 5.81
C TYR A 774 -3.71 6.08 6.23
N ILE A 775 -4.60 5.09 6.19
CA ILE A 775 -6.00 5.17 6.64
C ILE A 775 -6.09 4.75 8.11
N PRO A 776 -6.66 5.57 9.01
CA PRO A 776 -6.90 5.19 10.40
C PRO A 776 -7.71 3.90 10.54
N MET A 777 -7.29 3.04 11.47
CA MET A 777 -7.86 1.73 11.79
C MET A 777 -7.80 0.73 10.62
N GLN A 778 -6.78 0.77 9.77
CA GLN A 778 -6.58 -0.22 8.68
C GLN A 778 -5.12 -0.68 8.52
N SER A 779 -4.95 -1.92 8.07
CA SER A 779 -3.71 -2.45 7.48
C SER A 779 -3.56 -1.98 6.03
N LEU A 780 -2.37 -2.11 5.44
CA LEU A 780 -2.21 -2.08 3.99
C LEU A 780 -3.08 -3.17 3.36
N ARG A 781 -4.00 -2.78 2.47
CA ARG A 781 -5.01 -3.68 1.90
C ARG A 781 -4.46 -4.35 0.64
N LEU A 782 -3.94 -5.58 0.75
CA LEU A 782 -3.39 -6.31 -0.40
C LEU A 782 -4.43 -7.16 -1.15
N TRP A 783 -5.67 -7.20 -0.68
CA TRP A 783 -6.77 -7.93 -1.32
C TRP A 783 -8.11 -7.18 -1.21
N SER A 784 -9.06 -7.56 -2.07
CA SER A 784 -10.38 -6.90 -2.11
C SER A 784 -11.53 -7.89 -1.96
N ALA A 785 -12.42 -7.65 -1.00
CA ALA A 785 -13.56 -8.53 -0.73
C ALA A 785 -14.71 -8.39 -1.74
N SER A 786 -14.83 -7.23 -2.39
CA SER A 786 -15.89 -6.92 -3.35
C SER A 786 -15.39 -6.02 -4.49
N GLU A 787 -16.17 -5.90 -5.57
CA GLU A 787 -15.87 -4.97 -6.68
C GLU A 787 -15.73 -3.50 -6.22
N ALA A 788 -16.42 -3.11 -5.14
CA ALA A 788 -16.30 -1.76 -4.55
C ALA A 788 -14.98 -1.54 -3.80
N ASP A 789 -14.27 -2.62 -3.47
CA ASP A 789 -12.98 -2.61 -2.78
C ASP A 789 -11.79 -2.67 -3.74
N THR A 790 -12.03 -2.81 -5.06
CA THR A 790 -10.97 -2.84 -6.08
C THR A 790 -10.36 -1.46 -6.33
N GLU A 791 -11.12 -0.38 -6.07
CA GLU A 791 -10.61 0.99 -6.21
C GLU A 791 -9.70 1.36 -5.04
N GLY A 792 -8.45 1.72 -5.35
CA GLY A 792 -7.47 2.25 -4.38
C GLY A 792 -7.01 1.22 -3.34
N HIS A 793 -6.74 -0.01 -3.76
CA HIS A 793 -6.06 -1.03 -2.94
C HIS A 793 -4.54 -0.82 -2.91
N ASP A 794 -3.86 -1.40 -1.92
CA ASP A 794 -2.41 -1.27 -1.76
C ASP A 794 -1.64 -2.45 -2.36
N ALA A 795 -2.35 -3.47 -2.85
CA ALA A 795 -1.82 -4.74 -3.38
C ALA A 795 -0.64 -4.61 -4.37
N GLU A 796 -0.63 -3.57 -5.19
CA GLU A 796 0.46 -3.30 -6.14
C GLU A 796 1.84 -3.12 -5.49
N LEU A 797 1.91 -2.75 -4.20
CA LEU A 797 3.15 -2.69 -3.42
C LEU A 797 3.93 -4.00 -3.47
N LEU A 798 3.23 -5.15 -3.58
CA LEU A 798 3.83 -6.48 -3.72
C LEU A 798 4.86 -6.53 -4.86
N ASP A 799 4.67 -5.79 -5.95
CA ASP A 799 5.58 -5.83 -7.10
C ASP A 799 6.88 -5.05 -6.88
N LEU A 800 6.94 -4.16 -5.88
CA LEU A 800 8.14 -3.37 -5.57
C LEU A 800 9.15 -4.11 -4.69
N PHE A 801 8.72 -5.17 -4.01
CA PHE A 801 9.46 -5.76 -2.90
C PHE A 801 9.80 -7.24 -3.09
N ARG A 802 10.88 -7.66 -2.43
CA ARG A 802 11.30 -9.05 -2.25
C ARG A 802 11.79 -9.26 -0.82
N VAL A 803 11.92 -10.52 -0.41
CA VAL A 803 12.31 -10.90 0.97
C VAL A 803 13.47 -11.91 0.96
N LYS A 804 14.15 -12.03 -0.19
CA LYS A 804 15.26 -12.96 -0.43
C LYS A 804 16.28 -12.26 -1.36
N PRO A 805 17.60 -12.42 -1.12
CA PRO A 805 18.65 -11.73 -1.89
C PRO A 805 18.81 -12.26 -3.32
N ASP A 806 18.20 -13.40 -3.66
CA ASP A 806 18.25 -14.00 -4.98
C ASP A 806 17.68 -13.05 -6.06
N THR A 807 18.52 -12.63 -7.00
CA THR A 807 18.11 -11.75 -8.12
C THR A 807 17.53 -12.52 -9.30
N VAL A 808 17.57 -13.86 -9.27
CA VAL A 808 17.01 -14.74 -10.30
C VAL A 808 16.25 -15.88 -9.64
N VAL A 809 14.93 -15.86 -9.75
CA VAL A 809 14.04 -16.85 -9.13
C VAL A 809 13.62 -17.89 -10.17
N ARG A 810 13.42 -19.14 -9.73
CA ARG A 810 12.85 -20.24 -10.53
C ARG A 810 11.51 -20.68 -9.95
N GLY A 811 10.63 -21.22 -10.78
CA GLY A 811 9.38 -21.84 -10.34
C GLY A 811 8.18 -20.90 -10.34
N ARG A 812 8.37 -19.59 -10.53
CA ARG A 812 7.26 -18.63 -10.57
C ARG A 812 6.32 -18.92 -11.74
N VAL A 813 5.01 -18.90 -11.45
CA VAL A 813 3.94 -19.12 -12.42
C VAL A 813 3.48 -17.76 -12.96
N ASN A 814 3.43 -17.59 -14.28
CA ASN A 814 2.85 -16.37 -14.84
C ASN A 814 1.35 -16.36 -14.55
N ILE A 815 0.88 -15.41 -13.74
CA ILE A 815 -0.52 -15.33 -13.28
C ILE A 815 -1.50 -15.00 -14.42
N ASN A 816 -0.98 -14.45 -15.53
CA ASN A 816 -1.71 -14.37 -16.80
C ASN A 816 -1.85 -15.73 -17.52
N SER A 817 -1.71 -16.88 -16.84
CA SER A 817 -2.05 -18.18 -17.41
C SER A 817 -3.55 -18.28 -17.71
N GLU A 818 -3.91 -18.78 -18.89
CA GLU A 818 -5.31 -19.07 -19.28
C GLU A 818 -5.70 -20.52 -18.98
N ARG A 819 -4.88 -21.24 -18.21
CA ARG A 819 -5.02 -22.69 -17.99
C ARG A 819 -5.64 -22.93 -16.61
N PRO A 820 -6.92 -23.34 -16.52
CA PRO A 820 -7.59 -23.50 -15.23
C PRO A 820 -6.91 -24.54 -14.35
N GLU A 821 -6.27 -25.56 -14.93
CA GLU A 821 -5.49 -26.56 -14.18
C GLU A 821 -4.28 -25.93 -13.48
N VAL A 822 -3.54 -25.04 -14.16
CA VAL A 822 -2.37 -24.37 -13.59
C VAL A 822 -2.80 -23.38 -12.51
N LEU A 823 -3.88 -22.62 -12.72
CA LEU A 823 -4.41 -21.71 -11.71
C LEU A 823 -4.99 -22.46 -10.51
N THR A 824 -5.69 -23.57 -10.71
CA THR A 824 -6.19 -24.42 -9.61
C THR A 824 -5.01 -24.97 -8.79
N ALA A 825 -3.97 -25.46 -9.47
CA ALA A 825 -2.73 -25.88 -8.82
C ALA A 825 -1.97 -24.74 -8.13
N LEU A 826 -2.17 -23.47 -8.54
CA LEU A 826 -1.59 -22.30 -7.88
C LEU A 826 -2.38 -21.86 -6.63
N PHE A 827 -3.68 -22.09 -6.55
CA PHE A 827 -4.50 -21.68 -5.40
C PHE A 827 -4.75 -22.79 -4.35
N LYS A 828 -4.58 -24.06 -4.71
CA LYS A 828 -4.90 -25.22 -3.85
C LYS A 828 -4.15 -25.25 -2.51
N GLY A 829 -4.88 -25.02 -1.42
CA GLY A 829 -4.32 -25.01 -0.06
C GLY A 829 -3.60 -23.72 0.33
N ALA A 830 -3.74 -22.67 -0.49
CA ALA A 830 -3.26 -21.32 -0.19
C ALA A 830 -4.41 -20.35 0.16
N THR A 831 -5.51 -20.38 -0.60
CA THR A 831 -6.67 -19.48 -0.48
C THR A 831 -7.68 -19.93 0.59
N THR A 832 -8.49 -19.00 1.12
CA THR A 832 -9.62 -19.37 2.02
C THR A 832 -10.85 -19.83 1.22
N VAL A 833 -10.99 -19.36 -0.03
CA VAL A 833 -11.92 -19.92 -1.03
C VAL A 833 -11.41 -21.23 -1.63
N ASP A 834 -12.30 -21.99 -2.29
CA ASP A 834 -11.86 -23.15 -3.08
C ASP A 834 -11.03 -22.71 -4.29
N ALA A 835 -9.97 -23.47 -4.59
CA ALA A 835 -9.00 -23.16 -5.63
C ALA A 835 -9.59 -23.10 -7.05
N SER A 836 -10.62 -23.90 -7.34
CA SER A 836 -11.35 -23.79 -8.61
C SER A 836 -12.19 -22.51 -8.67
N GLY A 837 -12.68 -22.04 -7.52
CA GLY A 837 -13.32 -20.73 -7.38
C GLY A 837 -12.36 -19.57 -7.68
N ALA A 838 -11.20 -19.54 -7.02
CA ALA A 838 -10.16 -18.53 -7.27
C ALA A 838 -9.68 -18.55 -8.74
N ALA A 839 -9.41 -19.74 -9.30
CA ALA A 839 -9.05 -19.89 -10.71
C ALA A 839 -10.16 -19.36 -11.65
N THR A 840 -11.43 -19.63 -11.33
CA THR A 840 -12.58 -19.13 -12.10
C THR A 840 -12.70 -17.61 -12.00
N ALA A 841 -12.46 -17.01 -10.83
CA ALA A 841 -12.49 -15.56 -10.64
C ALA A 841 -11.43 -14.85 -11.49
N VAL A 842 -10.18 -15.36 -11.48
CA VAL A 842 -9.08 -14.84 -12.31
C VAL A 842 -9.40 -14.94 -13.81
N LEU A 843 -9.93 -16.07 -14.28
CA LEU A 843 -10.30 -16.23 -15.69
C LEU A 843 -11.49 -15.34 -16.09
N ALA A 844 -12.54 -15.28 -15.27
CA ALA A 844 -13.71 -14.45 -15.53
C ALA A 844 -13.39 -12.95 -15.55
N TRP A 845 -12.47 -12.49 -14.69
CA TRP A 845 -11.98 -11.12 -14.69
C TRP A 845 -11.32 -10.76 -16.03
N ARG A 846 -10.47 -11.65 -16.56
CA ARG A 846 -9.78 -11.49 -17.85
C ARG A 846 -10.73 -11.57 -19.04
N ASP A 847 -11.68 -12.50 -19.03
CA ASP A 847 -12.70 -12.65 -20.08
C ASP A 847 -13.70 -11.47 -20.10
N GLY A 848 -13.84 -10.74 -18.98
CA GLY A 848 -14.74 -9.58 -18.82
C GLY A 848 -14.38 -8.33 -19.63
N GLY A 849 -13.40 -8.41 -20.54
CA GLY A 849 -12.88 -7.28 -21.32
C GLY A 849 -11.88 -6.41 -20.56
N ARG A 850 -11.48 -6.83 -19.34
CA ARG A 850 -10.33 -6.28 -18.61
C ARG A 850 -9.03 -6.82 -19.25
N SER A 851 -7.91 -6.16 -18.98
CA SER A 851 -6.65 -6.46 -19.68
C SER A 851 -5.89 -7.64 -19.06
N VAL A 852 -4.58 -7.72 -19.31
CA VAL A 852 -3.66 -8.63 -18.62
C VAL A 852 -3.14 -7.96 -17.35
N PHE A 853 -2.87 -8.71 -16.29
CA PHE A 853 -2.26 -8.16 -15.08
C PHE A 853 -0.88 -7.60 -15.41
N THR A 854 -0.63 -6.34 -15.03
CA THR A 854 0.61 -5.61 -15.31
C THR A 854 1.66 -5.72 -14.22
N ASN A 855 1.26 -6.15 -13.02
CA ASN A 855 2.10 -6.43 -11.86
C ASN A 855 1.49 -7.60 -11.05
N ILE A 856 2.22 -8.14 -10.08
CA ILE A 856 1.75 -9.30 -9.30
C ILE A 856 0.63 -8.97 -8.29
N GLY A 857 0.49 -7.71 -7.88
CA GLY A 857 -0.49 -7.28 -6.89
C GLY A 857 -1.93 -7.23 -7.41
N LYS A 858 -2.12 -6.83 -8.67
CA LYS A 858 -3.43 -6.70 -9.31
C LYS A 858 -4.30 -7.96 -9.25
N VAL A 859 -3.73 -9.17 -9.18
CA VAL A 859 -4.55 -10.39 -9.05
C VAL A 859 -5.28 -10.48 -7.71
N PHE A 860 -4.75 -9.87 -6.64
CA PHE A 860 -5.34 -9.91 -5.31
C PHE A 860 -6.26 -8.70 -5.07
N GLY A 861 -5.84 -7.52 -5.56
CA GLY A 861 -6.60 -6.28 -5.42
C GLY A 861 -7.71 -6.08 -6.46
N GLU A 862 -7.49 -6.38 -7.75
CA GLU A 862 -8.49 -6.12 -8.80
C GLU A 862 -9.49 -7.26 -8.99
N VAL A 863 -9.26 -8.44 -8.37
CA VAL A 863 -10.07 -9.65 -8.54
C VAL A 863 -10.73 -10.07 -7.22
N PRO A 864 -11.97 -9.63 -6.95
CA PRO A 864 -12.68 -10.00 -5.74
C PRO A 864 -12.87 -11.52 -5.61
N GLY A 865 -12.61 -12.05 -4.41
CA GLY A 865 -12.81 -13.47 -4.11
C GLY A 865 -11.65 -14.39 -4.53
N VAL A 866 -10.44 -13.87 -4.79
CA VAL A 866 -9.23 -14.70 -4.98
C VAL A 866 -8.68 -15.22 -3.66
N SER A 867 -8.49 -14.36 -2.65
CA SER A 867 -8.19 -14.78 -1.27
C SER A 867 -9.48 -15.20 -0.57
N GLY A 868 -10.41 -14.24 -0.39
CA GLY A 868 -11.70 -14.40 0.26
C GLY A 868 -12.64 -13.21 0.08
N SER A 869 -13.62 -13.07 0.99
CA SER A 869 -14.75 -12.12 0.82
C SER A 869 -15.28 -11.48 2.11
N SER A 870 -14.49 -11.47 3.19
CA SER A 870 -14.94 -10.97 4.50
C SER A 870 -13.86 -10.04 5.10
N PRO A 871 -14.00 -8.70 5.00
CA PRO A 871 -12.97 -7.76 5.48
C PRO A 871 -12.61 -7.91 6.96
N SER A 872 -13.53 -8.43 7.78
CA SER A 872 -13.29 -8.78 9.19
C SER A 872 -12.44 -10.04 9.42
N ARG A 873 -11.96 -10.69 8.35
CA ARG A 873 -11.06 -11.86 8.39
C ARG A 873 -9.68 -11.54 7.81
N ASP A 874 -9.34 -10.25 7.77
CA ASP A 874 -8.17 -9.69 7.08
C ASP A 874 -6.90 -10.53 7.26
N LYS A 875 -6.55 -10.89 8.50
CA LYS A 875 -5.41 -11.76 8.82
C LYS A 875 -5.31 -13.01 7.94
N GLU A 876 -6.42 -13.72 7.77
CA GLU A 876 -6.47 -15.02 7.11
C GLU A 876 -6.45 -14.88 5.58
N GLU A 877 -6.95 -13.76 5.07
CA GLU A 877 -6.94 -13.44 3.65
C GLU A 877 -5.57 -12.85 3.22
N GLU A 878 -4.93 -12.06 4.07
CA GLU A 878 -3.54 -11.59 3.90
C GLU A 878 -2.53 -12.73 4.02
N GLU A 879 -2.75 -13.69 4.92
CA GLU A 879 -1.99 -14.94 4.95
C GLU A 879 -2.17 -15.77 3.65
N ALA A 880 -3.33 -15.71 3.00
CA ALA A 880 -3.54 -16.32 1.70
C ALA A 880 -2.78 -15.59 0.57
N VAL A 881 -2.75 -14.25 0.57
CA VAL A 881 -1.91 -13.46 -0.35
C VAL A 881 -0.43 -13.82 -0.18
N GLY A 882 0.06 -13.88 1.07
CA GLY A 882 1.44 -14.22 1.40
C GLY A 882 1.87 -15.61 0.91
N LYS A 883 0.95 -16.59 0.89
CA LYS A 883 1.20 -17.95 0.37
C LYS A 883 1.36 -18.03 -1.15
N ILE A 884 1.03 -16.96 -1.89
CA ILE A 884 0.97 -16.96 -3.36
C ILE A 884 1.89 -15.90 -3.97
N ALA A 885 2.03 -14.72 -3.34
CA ALA A 885 2.73 -13.57 -3.93
C ALA A 885 4.18 -13.87 -4.35
N GLU A 886 4.93 -14.66 -3.58
CA GLU A 886 6.32 -15.06 -3.93
C GLU A 886 6.38 -16.07 -5.10
N LEU A 887 5.28 -16.76 -5.40
CA LEU A 887 5.16 -17.84 -6.38
C LEU A 887 4.67 -17.36 -7.77
N VAL A 888 4.32 -16.08 -7.92
CA VAL A 888 3.74 -15.53 -9.15
C VAL A 888 4.66 -14.55 -9.88
N THR A 889 4.42 -14.37 -11.17
CA THR A 889 5.04 -13.36 -12.02
C THR A 889 4.04 -12.85 -13.06
N VAL A 890 4.32 -11.70 -13.67
CA VAL A 890 3.69 -11.24 -14.92
C VAL A 890 4.68 -11.16 -16.09
N ARG A 891 5.99 -11.17 -15.81
CA ARG A 891 7.05 -10.83 -16.78
C ARG A 891 7.44 -12.00 -17.69
N SER A 892 7.49 -13.23 -17.17
CA SER A 892 8.10 -14.32 -17.92
C SER A 892 7.15 -14.91 -18.98
N ASN A 893 7.49 -14.76 -20.26
CA ASN A 893 6.86 -15.48 -21.37
C ASN A 893 7.84 -16.48 -22.00
N TYR A 894 7.34 -17.65 -22.38
CA TYR A 894 8.12 -18.72 -23.00
C TYR A 894 7.41 -19.24 -24.25
N PHE A 895 8.20 -19.55 -25.28
CA PHE A 895 7.70 -20.07 -26.55
C PHE A 895 8.55 -21.23 -27.05
N THR A 896 7.91 -22.30 -27.49
CA THR A 896 8.55 -23.35 -28.30
C THR A 896 8.34 -23.01 -29.77
N ILE A 897 9.42 -22.72 -30.50
CA ILE A 897 9.41 -22.44 -31.93
C ILE A 897 9.90 -23.67 -32.68
N ILE A 898 9.02 -24.27 -33.48
CA ILE A 898 9.36 -25.31 -34.45
C ILE A 898 9.53 -24.63 -35.79
N ALA A 899 10.69 -24.77 -36.41
CA ALA A 899 11.04 -24.16 -37.69
C ALA A 899 11.52 -25.24 -38.67
N CYS A 900 10.96 -25.25 -39.87
CA CYS A 900 11.36 -26.15 -40.94
C CYS A 900 11.83 -25.37 -42.16
N GLY A 901 12.98 -25.75 -42.71
CA GLY A 901 13.51 -25.23 -43.96
C GLY A 901 13.67 -26.35 -44.98
N GLN A 902 13.23 -26.12 -46.21
CA GLN A 902 13.41 -27.05 -47.33
C GLN A 902 14.23 -26.39 -48.44
N ALA A 903 15.29 -27.06 -48.90
CA ALA A 903 16.02 -26.67 -50.11
C ALA A 903 15.31 -27.24 -51.34
N ILE A 904 14.96 -26.39 -52.31
CA ILE A 904 14.16 -26.79 -53.49
C ILE A 904 14.98 -26.63 -54.77
N LYS A 905 14.79 -27.58 -55.68
CA LYS A 905 15.16 -27.46 -57.09
C LYS A 905 13.93 -27.16 -57.93
N ASP A 906 13.78 -25.89 -58.24
CA ASP A 906 12.82 -25.33 -59.20
C ASP A 906 13.13 -25.79 -60.65
N VAL A 907 12.12 -26.33 -61.34
CA VAL A 907 12.18 -26.94 -62.67
C VAL A 907 11.17 -26.30 -63.62
N GLY A 908 11.44 -25.10 -64.14
CA GLY A 908 10.55 -24.44 -65.11
C GLY A 908 10.41 -25.14 -66.48
N GLY A 909 9.24 -24.98 -67.11
CA GLY A 909 8.97 -25.34 -68.51
C GLY A 909 8.64 -26.81 -68.80
N SER A 910 8.43 -27.63 -67.77
CA SER A 910 8.02 -29.04 -67.89
C SER A 910 6.50 -29.15 -67.83
N ARG A 911 5.87 -29.82 -68.80
CA ARG A 911 4.42 -30.07 -68.76
C ARG A 911 4.11 -31.26 -67.84
N TYR A 912 3.07 -31.12 -67.02
CA TYR A 912 2.60 -32.19 -66.15
C TYR A 912 1.07 -32.17 -66.01
N ASP A 913 0.55 -33.24 -65.44
CA ASP A 913 -0.85 -33.48 -65.06
C ASP A 913 -1.00 -33.00 -63.61
N SER A 914 -1.83 -32.00 -63.35
CA SER A 914 -1.85 -31.25 -62.08
C SER A 914 -2.88 -31.75 -61.06
N ASP A 915 -3.98 -32.35 -61.52
CA ASP A 915 -5.10 -32.83 -60.69
C ASP A 915 -5.24 -34.36 -60.62
N GLY A 916 -4.42 -35.08 -61.38
CA GLY A 916 -4.37 -36.54 -61.39
C GLY A 916 -5.29 -37.21 -62.43
N ASP A 917 -5.98 -36.45 -63.29
CA ASP A 917 -7.01 -36.99 -64.20
C ASP A 917 -6.45 -37.86 -65.36
N GLY A 918 -5.14 -37.85 -65.57
CA GLY A 918 -4.43 -38.55 -66.65
C GLY A 918 -4.10 -37.68 -67.87
N GLY A 919 -4.55 -36.43 -67.86
CA GLY A 919 -4.32 -35.41 -68.88
C GLY A 919 -3.23 -34.42 -68.48
N VAL A 920 -2.39 -34.01 -69.45
CA VAL A 920 -1.35 -33.01 -69.22
C VAL A 920 -1.95 -31.60 -69.41
N ASP A 921 -2.41 -31.03 -68.32
CA ASP A 921 -3.17 -29.78 -68.24
C ASP A 921 -2.29 -28.54 -68.01
N THR A 922 -1.19 -28.66 -67.25
CA THR A 922 -0.38 -27.50 -66.82
C THR A 922 1.10 -27.56 -67.22
N THR A 923 1.86 -26.50 -66.94
CA THR A 923 3.30 -26.38 -67.19
C THR A 923 3.99 -25.70 -66.02
N THR A 924 5.12 -26.24 -65.56
CA THR A 924 5.86 -25.70 -64.42
C THR A 924 6.39 -24.28 -64.67
N SER A 925 6.36 -23.45 -63.63
CA SER A 925 6.76 -22.04 -63.66
C SER A 925 7.82 -21.72 -62.61
N LEU A 926 8.92 -21.09 -63.04
CA LEU A 926 9.96 -20.64 -62.11
C LEU A 926 9.39 -19.66 -61.06
N GLY A 927 9.68 -19.93 -59.79
CA GLY A 927 9.29 -19.08 -58.66
C GLY A 927 7.97 -19.44 -57.95
N SER A 928 7.23 -20.43 -58.44
CA SER A 928 6.20 -21.17 -57.69
C SER A 928 6.79 -22.49 -57.16
N LEU A 929 6.01 -23.22 -56.34
CA LEU A 929 6.24 -24.64 -56.07
C LEU A 929 5.19 -25.43 -56.85
N ASP A 930 5.66 -26.30 -57.74
CA ASP A 930 4.79 -27.04 -58.64
C ASP A 930 4.62 -28.49 -58.13
N VAL A 931 3.36 -28.83 -57.83
CA VAL A 931 2.94 -30.15 -57.32
C VAL A 931 1.82 -30.74 -58.17
N ARG A 932 1.81 -32.06 -58.34
CA ARG A 932 0.65 -32.83 -58.80
C ARG A 932 -0.17 -33.26 -57.58
N ARG A 933 -1.46 -32.99 -57.64
CA ARG A 933 -2.44 -33.43 -56.65
C ARG A 933 -3.21 -34.63 -57.18
N ASN A 934 -3.81 -35.40 -56.27
CA ASN A 934 -4.79 -36.43 -56.62
C ASN A 934 -6.21 -35.82 -56.67
N ALA A 935 -7.21 -36.63 -57.05
CA ALA A 935 -8.62 -36.22 -57.10
C ALA A 935 -9.24 -35.85 -55.73
N ALA A 936 -8.57 -36.11 -54.61
CA ALA A 936 -8.96 -35.65 -53.27
C ALA A 936 -8.29 -34.32 -52.87
N GLY A 937 -7.31 -33.84 -53.64
CA GLY A 937 -6.54 -32.62 -53.39
C GLY A 937 -5.18 -32.85 -52.72
N ASP A 938 -4.86 -34.09 -52.30
CA ASP A 938 -3.59 -34.42 -51.63
C ASP A 938 -2.42 -34.34 -52.60
N VAL A 939 -1.21 -34.03 -52.09
CA VAL A 939 0.01 -34.00 -52.91
C VAL A 939 0.45 -35.44 -53.25
N GLU A 940 0.17 -35.88 -54.47
CA GLU A 940 0.64 -37.18 -54.96
C GLU A 940 2.14 -37.12 -55.32
N LYS A 941 2.60 -35.98 -55.86
CA LYS A 941 3.99 -35.84 -56.33
C LYS A 941 4.45 -34.40 -56.45
N TYR A 942 5.59 -34.10 -55.81
CA TYR A 942 6.34 -32.87 -56.06
C TYR A 942 7.02 -32.91 -57.45
N ILE A 943 6.76 -31.91 -58.30
CA ILE A 943 7.40 -31.78 -59.62
C ILE A 943 8.74 -31.06 -59.45
N ASP A 944 8.74 -29.96 -58.71
CA ASP A 944 9.96 -29.39 -58.12
C ASP A 944 10.50 -30.31 -57.03
N ARG A 945 11.81 -30.52 -56.99
CA ARG A 945 12.38 -31.51 -56.06
C ARG A 945 12.80 -30.84 -54.76
N ILE A 946 12.22 -31.28 -53.64
CA ILE A 946 12.83 -31.10 -52.33
C ILE A 946 14.16 -31.86 -52.34
N LEU A 947 15.26 -31.15 -52.08
CA LEU A 947 16.63 -31.68 -52.12
C LEU A 947 17.14 -32.09 -50.74
N ALA A 948 16.72 -31.33 -49.72
CA ALA A 948 17.01 -31.56 -48.31
C ALA A 948 15.96 -30.82 -47.47
N GLU A 949 15.57 -31.42 -46.36
CA GLU A 949 14.83 -30.77 -45.28
C GLU A 949 15.76 -30.53 -44.07
N GLN A 950 15.39 -29.62 -43.19
CA GLN A 950 15.96 -29.53 -41.85
C GLN A 950 14.92 -28.92 -40.91
N LYS A 951 14.56 -29.67 -39.87
CA LYS A 951 13.73 -29.19 -38.76
C LYS A 951 14.63 -28.70 -37.61
N LEU A 952 14.16 -27.67 -36.91
CA LEU A 952 14.81 -27.02 -35.79
C LEU A 952 13.76 -26.73 -34.71
N LEU A 953 14.08 -27.03 -33.46
CA LEU A 953 13.25 -26.69 -32.32
C LEU A 953 14.03 -25.73 -31.41
N ALA A 954 13.45 -24.58 -31.10
CA ALA A 954 14.03 -23.61 -30.19
C ALA A 954 13.06 -23.30 -29.04
N VAL A 955 13.61 -23.09 -27.84
CA VAL A 955 12.88 -22.47 -26.73
C VAL A 955 13.39 -21.05 -26.59
N VAL A 956 12.47 -20.10 -26.61
CA VAL A 956 12.74 -18.66 -26.59
C VAL A 956 12.00 -18.04 -25.42
N SER A 957 12.71 -17.28 -24.58
CA SER A 957 12.08 -16.44 -23.56
C SER A 957 11.89 -15.02 -24.06
N ARG A 958 10.84 -14.37 -23.57
CA ARG A 958 10.58 -12.94 -23.71
C ARG A 958 10.24 -12.37 -22.34
N ASP A 959 10.89 -11.28 -21.96
CA ASP A 959 10.37 -10.42 -20.91
C ASP A 959 9.16 -9.65 -21.46
N ALA A 960 8.01 -9.82 -20.82
CA ALA A 960 6.75 -9.20 -21.18
C ALA A 960 6.84 -7.68 -21.26
N ILE A 961 7.58 -7.08 -20.32
CA ILE A 961 7.64 -5.64 -20.11
C ILE A 961 8.72 -5.04 -21.04
N SER A 962 9.98 -5.43 -20.85
CA SER A 962 11.08 -4.85 -21.64
C SER A 962 11.15 -5.31 -23.11
N ASN A 963 10.31 -6.29 -23.49
CA ASN A 963 10.27 -6.92 -24.82
C ASN A 963 11.66 -7.45 -25.29
N LYS A 964 12.58 -7.69 -24.35
CA LYS A 964 13.87 -8.35 -24.57
C LYS A 964 13.60 -9.84 -24.83
N MET A 965 14.29 -10.41 -25.82
CA MET A 965 14.15 -11.81 -26.20
C MET A 965 15.48 -12.54 -26.10
N SER A 966 15.47 -13.78 -25.60
CA SER A 966 16.64 -14.65 -25.55
C SER A 966 16.32 -16.06 -26.05
N VAL A 967 17.27 -16.68 -26.76
CA VAL A 967 17.16 -18.10 -27.14
C VAL A 967 17.70 -18.93 -25.99
N VAL A 968 16.80 -19.48 -25.17
CA VAL A 968 17.12 -20.35 -24.02
C VAL A 968 17.75 -21.64 -24.51
N ARG A 969 17.21 -22.24 -25.58
CA ARG A 969 17.74 -23.46 -26.19
C ARG A 969 17.45 -23.54 -27.68
N CYS A 970 18.32 -24.21 -28.42
CA CYS A 970 18.11 -24.56 -29.82
C CYS A 970 18.62 -25.99 -30.07
N GLU A 971 17.78 -26.85 -30.64
CA GLU A 971 18.08 -28.22 -31.02
C GLU A 971 17.80 -28.39 -32.52
N LEU A 972 18.71 -29.02 -33.27
CA LEU A 972 18.38 -29.54 -34.60
C LEU A 972 17.71 -30.89 -34.42
N LEU A 973 16.53 -31.06 -35.01
CA LEU A 973 15.87 -32.36 -35.03
C LEU A 973 16.47 -33.18 -36.18
N ALA A 974 16.90 -34.40 -35.87
CA ALA A 974 17.25 -35.39 -36.89
C ALA A 974 15.96 -36.07 -37.37
N GLU A 975 15.91 -36.39 -38.66
CA GLU A 975 14.98 -37.38 -39.23
C GLU A 975 15.33 -38.80 -38.74
#